data_AF-A0A935T0S9-F1
#
_entry.id   AF-A0A935T0S9-F1
#
_cell.length_a   1.000
_cell.length_b   1.000
_cell.length_c   1.000
_cell.angle_alpha   90.00
_cell.angle_beta   90.00
_cell.angle_gamma   90.00
#
_symmetry.space_group_name_H-M   'P 1'
#
loop_
_entity.id
_entity.type
_entity.pdbx_description
1 polymer ?
#
loop_
_entity_poly.entity_id
_entity_poly.type
_entity_poly.pdbx_seq_one_letter_code
_entity_poly.pdbx_strand_id
1 'polypeptide(L)'
;MLKTRLASRSLSRLVFLVVQFLTLTFLATSLAVVLGCGDGGSGSTSAGAATPADAAAESAKTGPSAVTPANANGGQPGGKPEPKSAPRHPSERPIPAFAGTTLDGGTIEVRDLLGARSVFFFFNPELAEATPVARAVERIHALGPDHNFKVVGVGVGSDPVKLAAFVAAAGISFPVIDDSNASVTQKIQLRAPMGLLGVDPEGYMAFALGHFPKEAELEKQVESDLREALRLEPRTDAAQAGALLDHPDAPELGVVEMSSGKVLETKMLAGKPAIVIFFLHTCPHCHKALQSIKETLATLSEAEKPRLVAISIQNDPSAVRNAMKEHGLDFFDPYLDPGGKATERWGVTGGVPVVHVIDAAGRIRHRGQGWNGARDAGILRMTVAKLSGARVPMLLDPDGYSGNDVCGVCHEQELATWEFTAHAAAYDTLVTHGADRRTDCVGCHVVGFEKKGGYDFDTRSPHLENVGCESCHGRGGPHLSPDFVKQADYTAVCGTCHNPTHSLGFDYASFRPRISHAKIAALSNAERAELRVAGAATRELMPSTAAYVGSNACQSCHAKEFETWSAGPHAHAVATLEKAGKQGEADCLGCHTTAYGKNGGFPAGAKPSSAPDLARVGCESCHGPGGNHVGEHAQRVGTILSLGDKCESCVILKVCGSCHDKANDPGFEFSVEKRIDAQRHGTVESAATREGRSAALQPPSHPLVPLTARPEPG
;
A
#
# COMPACT_ATOMS: atom_id res chain seq x y z
N MET A 1 -70.26 -3.15 35.57
CA MET A 1 -71.46 -3.95 35.92
C MET A 1 -71.30 -5.37 35.37
N LEU A 2 -71.72 -6.39 36.14
CA LEU A 2 -72.10 -7.77 35.75
C LEU A 2 -71.18 -8.68 34.86
N LYS A 3 -71.14 -9.97 35.25
CA LYS A 3 -70.68 -11.19 34.51
C LYS A 3 -69.15 -11.23 34.23
N THR A 4 -68.29 -12.04 34.87
CA THR A 4 -68.39 -13.36 35.58
C THR A 4 -68.39 -14.61 34.68
N ARG A 5 -67.21 -15.22 34.49
CA ARG A 5 -66.85 -16.67 34.69
C ARG A 5 -65.44 -16.91 34.10
N LEU A 6 -64.43 -17.32 34.87
CA LEU A 6 -64.14 -18.65 35.47
C LEU A 6 -63.75 -19.74 34.46
N ALA A 7 -62.56 -20.32 34.68
CA ALA A 7 -61.99 -21.42 33.88
C ALA A 7 -62.24 -22.80 34.52
N SER A 8 -62.22 -23.88 33.73
CA SER A 8 -61.89 -25.24 34.23
C SER A 8 -61.62 -26.29 33.14
N ARG A 9 -60.48 -26.99 33.28
CA ARG A 9 -60.28 -28.47 33.26
C ARG A 9 -60.93 -29.35 32.17
N SER A 10 -60.09 -30.17 31.52
CA SER A 10 -60.00 -31.64 31.76
C SER A 10 -58.70 -32.20 31.13
N LEU A 11 -57.86 -32.97 31.85
CA LEU A 11 -57.90 -34.44 32.05
C LEU A 11 -57.91 -35.21 30.71
N SER A 12 -57.00 -36.14 30.39
CA SER A 12 -56.33 -37.22 31.17
C SER A 12 -54.91 -37.51 30.59
N ARG A 13 -54.02 -38.45 30.99
CA ARG A 13 -53.78 -39.55 31.99
C ARG A 13 -52.26 -39.93 31.84
N LEU A 14 -51.53 -40.77 32.59
CA LEU A 14 -51.61 -41.56 33.85
C LEU A 14 -50.11 -41.81 34.24
N VAL A 15 -49.53 -41.28 35.34
CA VAL A 15 -49.46 -41.80 36.74
C VAL A 15 -48.65 -43.11 36.92
N PHE A 16 -47.95 -43.19 38.08
CA PHE A 16 -46.97 -44.19 38.61
C PHE A 16 -45.49 -43.88 38.27
N LEU A 17 -44.51 -43.66 39.19
CA LEU A 17 -44.19 -44.04 40.60
C LEU A 17 -43.14 -45.18 40.68
N VAL A 18 -42.32 -45.15 41.75
CA VAL A 18 -41.35 -46.16 42.27
C VAL A 18 -39.86 -45.84 42.03
N VAL A 19 -39.04 -46.17 43.04
CA VAL A 19 -37.59 -45.95 43.17
C VAL A 19 -36.92 -47.27 43.48
N GLN A 20 -35.82 -47.61 42.78
CA GLN A 20 -34.74 -48.57 43.12
C GLN A 20 -33.84 -48.73 41.87
N PHE A 21 -32.58 -49.21 41.87
CA PHE A 21 -31.43 -49.23 42.82
C PHE A 21 -30.34 -50.08 42.12
N LEU A 22 -29.05 -49.67 42.11
CA LEU A 22 -27.80 -50.43 41.85
C LEU A 22 -26.74 -49.41 41.34
N THR A 23 -25.51 -49.22 41.86
CA THR A 23 -24.54 -50.04 42.62
C THR A 23 -23.95 -51.23 41.84
N LEU A 24 -22.66 -51.57 41.90
CA LEU A 24 -21.51 -51.02 42.65
C LEU A 24 -20.18 -51.21 41.85
N THR A 25 -19.07 -50.72 42.41
CA THR A 25 -17.67 -50.83 41.94
C THR A 25 -17.05 -52.23 42.03
N PHE A 26 -16.03 -52.48 41.18
CA PHE A 26 -14.75 -53.12 41.58
C PHE A 26 -13.60 -52.18 41.13
N LEU A 27 -12.60 -51.79 41.94
CA LEU A 27 -11.50 -52.53 42.61
C LEU A 27 -10.40 -53.03 41.63
N ALA A 28 -9.09 -52.90 41.90
CA ALA A 28 -8.39 -52.34 43.09
C ALA A 28 -6.90 -51.98 42.85
N THR A 29 -6.28 -51.24 43.80
CA THR A 29 -4.84 -51.23 44.21
C THR A 29 -3.75 -50.80 43.19
N SER A 30 -2.61 -50.17 43.55
CA SER A 30 -2.05 -49.79 44.87
C SER A 30 -0.95 -48.68 44.80
N LEU A 31 -0.62 -48.09 45.97
CA LEU A 31 0.65 -47.54 46.52
C LEU A 31 1.93 -47.44 45.63
N ALA A 32 2.90 -46.52 45.84
CA ALA A 32 3.18 -45.47 46.86
C ALA A 32 4.05 -44.34 46.21
N VAL A 33 4.02 -43.03 46.55
CA VAL A 33 4.51 -42.24 47.73
C VAL A 33 6.06 -42.24 47.94
N VAL A 34 6.62 -41.08 48.38
CA VAL A 34 8.03 -40.75 48.74
C VAL A 34 8.92 -40.34 47.54
N LEU A 35 9.17 -39.05 47.25
CA LEU A 35 10.08 -38.05 47.90
C LEU A 35 11.58 -38.22 47.59
N GLY A 36 12.23 -37.13 47.17
CA GLY A 36 13.70 -37.03 47.02
C GLY A 36 14.13 -35.72 46.33
N CYS A 37 14.92 -34.89 47.00
CA CYS A 37 15.43 -33.60 46.50
C CYS A 37 16.95 -33.64 46.26
N GLY A 38 17.49 -32.61 45.62
CA GLY A 38 18.93 -32.33 45.45
C GLY A 38 19.36 -32.43 43.98
N ASP A 39 19.67 -31.34 43.28
CA ASP A 39 20.73 -30.32 43.47
C ASP A 39 22.10 -30.74 42.89
N GLY A 40 22.74 -29.79 42.21
CA GLY A 40 24.20 -29.79 42.02
C GLY A 40 24.71 -29.70 40.57
N GLY A 41 25.40 -28.59 40.28
CA GLY A 41 26.75 -28.71 39.70
C GLY A 41 26.94 -28.50 38.20
N SER A 42 27.14 -27.23 37.83
CA SER A 42 28.37 -26.72 37.16
C SER A 42 29.14 -27.57 36.12
N GLY A 43 29.45 -26.93 34.98
CA GLY A 43 30.58 -27.29 34.12
C GLY A 43 30.19 -27.49 32.65
N SER A 44 30.90 -27.07 31.59
CA SER A 44 31.91 -26.04 31.30
C SER A 44 32.76 -26.54 30.11
N THR A 45 33.11 -25.62 29.20
CA THR A 45 34.30 -25.66 28.31
C THR A 45 34.43 -26.68 27.15
N SER A 46 35.16 -26.21 26.12
CA SER A 46 35.67 -26.91 24.91
C SER A 46 34.62 -27.55 23.99
N ALA A 47 34.39 -27.11 22.76
CA ALA A 47 35.27 -26.64 21.67
C ALA A 47 36.14 -27.75 21.04
N GLY A 48 35.85 -28.05 19.77
CA GLY A 48 36.60 -28.95 18.90
C GLY A 48 36.15 -28.72 17.45
N ALA A 49 37.01 -28.15 16.62
CA ALA A 49 36.69 -27.83 15.24
C ALA A 49 37.00 -29.01 14.31
N ALA A 50 36.10 -29.30 13.36
CA ALA A 50 36.34 -30.26 12.29
C ALA A 50 35.60 -29.86 11.01
N THR A 51 36.36 -29.66 9.94
CA THR A 51 35.93 -29.60 8.53
C THR A 51 37.09 -30.16 7.68
N PRO A 52 36.89 -30.53 6.41
CA PRO A 52 35.65 -30.88 5.69
C PRO A 52 35.67 -32.34 5.16
N ALA A 53 34.57 -32.80 4.57
CA ALA A 53 34.57 -33.94 3.64
C ALA A 53 33.34 -33.90 2.71
N ASP A 54 33.53 -34.11 1.40
CA ASP A 54 32.46 -34.21 0.42
C ASP A 54 31.78 -35.59 0.43
N ALA A 55 30.47 -35.63 0.18
CA ALA A 55 29.78 -36.83 -0.31
C ALA A 55 28.52 -36.47 -1.11
N ALA A 56 28.28 -37.25 -2.17
CA ALA A 56 27.23 -37.03 -3.17
C ALA A 56 25.78 -37.15 -2.65
N ALA A 57 24.86 -36.61 -3.46
CA ALA A 57 23.42 -36.78 -3.29
C ALA A 57 22.95 -38.23 -3.51
N GLU A 58 21.79 -38.58 -2.93
CA GLU A 58 20.95 -39.66 -3.46
C GLU A 58 19.46 -39.32 -3.37
N SER A 59 18.65 -39.87 -4.28
CA SER A 59 17.26 -39.49 -4.52
C SER A 59 16.25 -40.53 -4.01
N ALA A 60 15.20 -40.10 -3.32
CA ALA A 60 14.03 -40.94 -3.00
C ALA A 60 12.84 -40.61 -3.92
N LYS A 61 12.12 -41.63 -4.39
CA LYS A 61 11.00 -41.53 -5.35
C LYS A 61 9.68 -41.88 -4.68
N THR A 62 8.59 -41.21 -5.07
CA THR A 62 7.24 -41.79 -5.09
C THR A 62 6.52 -41.44 -6.40
N GLY A 63 5.55 -42.28 -6.79
CA GLY A 63 5.03 -42.36 -8.17
C GLY A 63 3.77 -41.53 -8.48
N PRO A 64 3.26 -41.65 -9.72
CA PRO A 64 2.26 -40.74 -10.30
C PRO A 64 0.81 -41.17 -10.02
N SER A 65 -0.14 -40.25 -10.27
CA SER A 65 -1.58 -40.57 -10.29
C SER A 65 -2.30 -39.92 -11.48
N ALA A 66 -3.03 -40.75 -12.22
CA ALA A 66 -4.09 -40.49 -13.21
C ALA A 66 -4.10 -39.18 -14.03
N VAL A 67 -3.89 -39.30 -15.35
CA VAL A 67 -4.33 -38.33 -16.36
C VAL A 67 -5.81 -38.57 -16.71
N THR A 68 -6.61 -37.50 -16.80
CA THR A 68 -7.91 -37.50 -17.48
C THR A 68 -7.80 -36.83 -18.87
N PRO A 69 -8.53 -37.31 -19.89
CA PRO A 69 -8.35 -36.86 -21.27
C PRO A 69 -8.94 -35.47 -21.52
N ALA A 70 -8.29 -34.69 -22.39
CA ALA A 70 -8.70 -33.34 -22.75
C ALA A 70 -9.97 -33.34 -23.62
N ASN A 71 -10.85 -32.37 -23.39
CA ASN A 71 -11.95 -32.05 -24.30
C ASN A 71 -11.46 -31.00 -25.33
N ALA A 72 -11.37 -31.37 -26.60
CA ALA A 72 -10.73 -30.55 -27.62
C ALA A 72 -11.71 -29.56 -28.27
N ASN A 73 -11.49 -28.26 -28.03
CA ASN A 73 -12.00 -27.17 -28.85
C ASN A 73 -10.87 -26.17 -29.11
N GLY A 74 -10.88 -25.52 -30.28
CA GLY A 74 -9.71 -24.80 -30.82
C GLY A 74 -9.25 -23.62 -29.97
N GLY A 75 -8.03 -23.69 -29.42
CA GLY A 75 -7.42 -22.60 -28.66
C GLY A 75 -6.81 -21.52 -29.55
N GLN A 76 -6.94 -20.26 -29.13
CA GLN A 76 -6.17 -19.14 -29.68
C GLN A 76 -4.67 -19.26 -29.32
N PRO A 77 -3.75 -18.74 -30.14
CA PRO A 77 -2.32 -18.78 -29.83
C PRO A 77 -1.90 -17.65 -28.87
N GLY A 78 -1.26 -18.00 -27.75
CA GLY A 78 -0.16 -17.19 -27.20
C GLY A 78 -0.44 -16.21 -26.05
N GLY A 79 -1.59 -16.27 -25.37
CA GLY A 79 -1.78 -15.51 -24.13
C GLY A 79 -0.80 -15.93 -23.02
N LYS A 80 -0.28 -14.98 -22.22
CA LYS A 80 0.26 -15.30 -20.89
C LYS A 80 -0.89 -15.88 -20.03
N PRO A 81 -0.61 -16.76 -19.05
CA PRO A 81 -1.61 -17.05 -18.02
C PRO A 81 -1.93 -15.75 -17.25
N GLU A 82 -3.20 -15.56 -16.89
CA GLU A 82 -3.66 -14.34 -16.19
C GLU A 82 -2.85 -14.09 -14.90
N PRO A 83 -2.51 -12.82 -14.58
CA PRO A 83 -1.81 -12.48 -13.35
C PRO A 83 -2.67 -12.87 -12.14
N LYS A 84 -2.08 -13.62 -11.20
CA LYS A 84 -2.84 -14.23 -10.11
C LYS A 84 -2.96 -13.26 -8.95
N SER A 85 -4.17 -12.73 -8.73
CA SER A 85 -4.58 -12.25 -7.41
C SER A 85 -4.41 -13.36 -6.37
N ALA A 86 -4.03 -12.97 -5.15
CA ALA A 86 -4.07 -13.85 -3.99
C ALA A 86 -5.50 -14.36 -3.71
N PRO A 87 -5.68 -15.49 -3.00
CA PRO A 87 -6.98 -15.87 -2.44
C PRO A 87 -7.47 -14.82 -1.42
N ARG A 88 -8.79 -14.65 -1.30
CA ARG A 88 -9.41 -13.77 -0.30
C ARG A 88 -9.49 -14.46 1.05
N HIS A 89 -9.19 -13.75 2.14
CA HIS A 89 -9.37 -14.31 3.48
C HIS A 89 -10.88 -14.46 3.80
N PRO A 90 -11.37 -15.54 4.45
CA PRO A 90 -12.82 -15.76 4.65
C PRO A 90 -13.57 -14.72 5.48
N SER A 91 -12.89 -13.77 6.13
CA SER A 91 -13.52 -12.63 6.81
C SER A 91 -13.83 -11.45 5.86
N GLU A 92 -13.22 -11.40 4.69
CA GLU A 92 -13.44 -10.36 3.68
C GLU A 92 -14.84 -10.50 3.07
N ARG A 93 -15.58 -9.39 2.97
CA ARG A 93 -17.00 -9.42 2.60
C ARG A 93 -17.20 -8.87 1.18
N PRO A 94 -17.63 -9.70 0.20
CA PRO A 94 -18.09 -9.18 -1.08
C PRO A 94 -19.38 -8.38 -0.87
N ILE A 95 -19.58 -7.30 -1.63
CA ILE A 95 -20.86 -6.59 -1.60
C ILE A 95 -21.94 -7.40 -2.36
N PRO A 96 -23.20 -7.38 -1.89
CA PRO A 96 -24.32 -7.98 -2.62
C PRO A 96 -24.46 -7.40 -4.03
N ALA A 97 -24.76 -8.26 -5.02
CA ALA A 97 -24.99 -7.82 -6.39
C ALA A 97 -26.28 -6.97 -6.50
N PHE A 98 -26.14 -5.75 -7.02
CA PHE A 98 -27.27 -4.89 -7.35
C PHE A 98 -27.08 -4.13 -8.67
N ALA A 99 -28.22 -3.67 -9.17
CA ALA A 99 -28.38 -2.73 -10.26
C ALA A 99 -29.29 -1.61 -9.75
N GLY A 100 -29.13 -0.39 -10.24
CA GLY A 100 -30.00 0.74 -9.90
C GLY A 100 -30.15 1.71 -11.07
N THR A 101 -31.34 2.29 -11.21
CA THR A 101 -31.65 3.30 -12.22
C THR A 101 -31.13 4.66 -11.75
N THR A 102 -30.38 5.35 -12.61
CA THR A 102 -29.87 6.70 -12.32
C THR A 102 -30.88 7.79 -12.71
N LEU A 103 -30.75 8.98 -12.11
CA LEU A 103 -31.68 10.11 -12.31
C LEU A 103 -31.83 10.57 -13.78
N ASP A 104 -30.85 10.26 -14.63
CA ASP A 104 -30.83 10.53 -16.08
C ASP A 104 -31.53 9.44 -16.91
N GLY A 105 -32.04 8.38 -16.28
CA GLY A 105 -32.63 7.21 -16.93
C GLY A 105 -31.63 6.12 -17.31
N GLY A 106 -30.35 6.29 -16.96
CA GLY A 106 -29.33 5.25 -17.10
C GLY A 106 -29.52 4.08 -16.12
N THR A 107 -28.59 3.12 -16.15
CA THR A 107 -28.54 1.99 -15.21
C THR A 107 -27.09 1.72 -14.85
N ILE A 108 -26.82 1.56 -13.56
CA ILE A 108 -25.51 1.14 -13.04
C ILE A 108 -25.67 -0.22 -12.39
N GLU A 109 -24.86 -1.20 -12.81
CA GLU A 109 -24.69 -2.45 -12.09
C GLU A 109 -23.32 -2.52 -11.40
N VAL A 110 -23.26 -3.19 -10.25
CA VAL A 110 -22.00 -3.41 -9.51
C VAL A 110 -20.91 -4.05 -10.39
N ARG A 111 -21.29 -4.89 -11.37
CA ARG A 111 -20.34 -5.58 -12.26
C ARG A 111 -19.55 -4.62 -13.15
N ASP A 112 -20.13 -3.48 -13.52
CA ASP A 112 -19.53 -2.49 -14.44
C ASP A 112 -18.59 -1.53 -13.69
N LEU A 113 -18.62 -1.58 -12.35
CA LEU A 113 -17.76 -0.82 -11.46
C LEU A 113 -16.43 -1.53 -11.19
N LEU A 114 -16.39 -2.87 -11.31
CA LEU A 114 -15.20 -3.72 -11.13
C LEU A 114 -14.00 -3.28 -12.00
N GLY A 115 -12.79 -3.70 -11.58
CA GLY A 115 -11.52 -3.22 -12.15
C GLY A 115 -11.11 -1.81 -11.71
N ALA A 116 -12.02 -1.08 -11.07
CA ALA A 116 -11.76 0.19 -10.38
C ALA A 116 -12.29 0.11 -8.94
N ARG A 117 -11.69 0.89 -8.04
CA ARG A 117 -12.24 1.08 -6.68
C ARG A 117 -13.55 1.87 -6.78
N SER A 118 -14.45 1.75 -5.81
CA SER A 118 -15.75 2.43 -5.83
C SER A 118 -16.15 2.98 -4.47
N VAL A 119 -16.73 4.19 -4.46
CA VAL A 119 -17.32 4.81 -3.27
C VAL A 119 -18.82 4.96 -3.50
N PHE A 120 -19.62 4.26 -2.71
CA PHE A 120 -21.06 4.45 -2.67
C PHE A 120 -21.42 5.45 -1.57
N PHE A 121 -22.01 6.58 -1.95
CA PHE A 121 -22.56 7.56 -1.02
C PHE A 121 -24.08 7.37 -0.90
N PHE A 122 -24.51 6.74 0.18
CA PHE A 122 -25.91 6.61 0.55
C PHE A 122 -26.34 7.85 1.33
N PHE A 123 -27.42 8.51 0.92
CA PHE A 123 -27.95 9.68 1.63
C PHE A 123 -29.45 9.86 1.44
N ASN A 124 -30.15 10.25 2.51
CA ASN A 124 -31.43 10.92 2.39
C ASN A 124 -31.18 12.45 2.25
N PRO A 125 -31.61 13.10 1.16
CA PRO A 125 -31.36 14.53 0.91
C PRO A 125 -32.10 15.49 1.87
N GLU A 126 -33.01 14.99 2.71
CA GLU A 126 -33.76 15.76 3.69
C GLU A 126 -33.03 15.87 5.05
N LEU A 127 -31.85 15.26 5.17
CA LEU A 127 -30.94 15.43 6.31
C LEU A 127 -30.12 16.72 6.17
N ALA A 128 -29.98 17.48 7.25
CA ALA A 128 -29.17 18.71 7.27
C ALA A 128 -27.68 18.42 6.95
N GLU A 129 -27.22 17.23 7.34
CA GLU A 129 -25.86 16.74 7.16
C GLU A 129 -25.57 16.30 5.70
N ALA A 130 -26.59 16.05 4.88
CA ALA A 130 -26.38 15.53 3.53
C ALA A 130 -25.62 16.52 2.62
N THR A 131 -25.86 17.83 2.76
CA THR A 131 -25.21 18.87 1.95
C THR A 131 -23.69 18.96 2.16
N PRO A 132 -23.17 19.12 3.40
CA PRO A 132 -21.71 19.12 3.62
C PRO A 132 -21.05 17.79 3.25
N VAL A 133 -21.70 16.65 3.51
CA VAL A 133 -21.15 15.34 3.10
C VAL A 133 -21.09 15.21 1.58
N ALA A 134 -22.13 15.64 0.85
CA ALA A 134 -22.14 15.64 -0.62
C ALA A 134 -20.99 16.46 -1.23
N ARG A 135 -20.68 17.64 -0.67
CA ARG A 135 -19.58 18.50 -1.14
C ARG A 135 -18.20 17.90 -0.90
N ALA A 136 -18.01 17.21 0.22
CA ALA A 136 -16.79 16.45 0.47
C ALA A 136 -16.64 15.32 -0.55
N VAL A 137 -17.71 14.56 -0.78
CA VAL A 137 -17.75 13.46 -1.77
C VAL A 137 -17.52 13.95 -3.20
N GLU A 138 -18.04 15.12 -3.59
CA GLU A 138 -17.83 15.72 -4.91
C GLU A 138 -16.35 16.13 -5.14
N ARG A 139 -15.69 16.72 -4.12
CA ARG A 139 -14.25 17.01 -4.23
C ARG A 139 -13.38 15.76 -4.30
N ILE A 140 -13.82 14.67 -3.67
CA ILE A 140 -13.19 13.35 -3.81
C ILE A 140 -13.48 12.78 -5.21
N HIS A 141 -14.70 12.88 -5.73
CA HIS A 141 -15.06 12.41 -7.07
C HIS A 141 -14.16 12.99 -8.17
N ALA A 142 -13.82 14.28 -8.09
CA ALA A 142 -12.93 14.94 -9.03
C ALA A 142 -11.52 14.31 -9.15
N LEU A 143 -11.09 13.55 -8.15
CA LEU A 143 -9.82 12.81 -8.13
C LEU A 143 -9.95 11.37 -8.69
N GLY A 144 -11.17 10.86 -8.84
CA GLY A 144 -11.46 9.50 -9.33
C GLY A 144 -10.70 9.08 -10.60
N PRO A 145 -10.65 9.93 -11.66
CA PRO A 145 -9.93 9.65 -12.90
C PRO A 145 -8.41 9.48 -12.76
N ASP A 146 -7.81 10.04 -11.69
CA ASP A 146 -6.35 10.04 -11.45
C ASP A 146 -5.90 8.93 -10.50
N HIS A 147 -6.84 8.25 -9.84
CA HIS A 147 -6.53 7.25 -8.80
C HIS A 147 -7.38 5.96 -8.92
N ASN A 148 -7.82 5.60 -10.14
CA ASN A 148 -8.67 4.44 -10.44
C ASN A 148 -9.85 4.22 -9.48
N PHE A 149 -10.67 5.26 -9.25
CA PHE A 149 -11.91 5.06 -8.49
C PHE A 149 -13.13 5.80 -9.05
N LYS A 150 -14.29 5.19 -8.83
CA LYS A 150 -15.61 5.67 -9.24
C LYS A 150 -16.39 6.11 -8.00
N VAL A 151 -17.26 7.11 -8.16
CA VAL A 151 -18.20 7.54 -7.10
C VAL A 151 -19.62 7.34 -7.62
N VAL A 152 -20.51 6.82 -6.77
CA VAL A 152 -21.93 6.60 -7.09
C VAL A 152 -22.78 7.05 -5.91
N GLY A 153 -23.70 7.98 -6.14
CA GLY A 153 -24.70 8.37 -5.15
C GLY A 153 -25.86 7.38 -5.13
N VAL A 154 -26.48 7.21 -3.96
CA VAL A 154 -27.69 6.40 -3.78
C VAL A 154 -28.66 7.19 -2.90
N GLY A 155 -29.72 7.72 -3.50
CA GLY A 155 -30.73 8.51 -2.80
C GLY A 155 -31.71 7.64 -2.03
N VAL A 156 -31.63 7.69 -0.69
CA VAL A 156 -32.32 6.76 0.21
C VAL A 156 -33.66 7.32 0.68
N GLY A 157 -34.76 6.66 0.28
CA GLY A 157 -36.09 6.87 0.88
C GLY A 157 -36.66 8.28 0.73
N SER A 158 -36.27 9.00 -0.33
CA SER A 158 -36.87 10.28 -0.71
C SER A 158 -37.69 10.13 -2.01
N ASP A 159 -38.25 11.23 -2.49
CA ASP A 159 -38.91 11.29 -3.80
C ASP A 159 -37.86 11.65 -4.87
N PRO A 160 -37.83 11.02 -6.06
CA PRO A 160 -36.89 11.37 -7.14
C PRO A 160 -36.90 12.86 -7.51
N VAL A 161 -38.02 13.58 -7.36
CA VAL A 161 -38.09 15.04 -7.56
C VAL A 161 -37.27 15.81 -6.50
N LYS A 162 -37.33 15.39 -5.23
CA LYS A 162 -36.51 15.97 -4.15
C LYS A 162 -35.04 15.61 -4.35
N LEU A 163 -34.76 14.37 -4.74
CA LEU A 163 -33.41 13.86 -4.99
C LEU A 163 -32.73 14.63 -6.13
N ALA A 164 -33.42 14.82 -7.26
CA ALA A 164 -32.92 15.62 -8.37
C ALA A 164 -32.70 17.09 -8.00
N ALA A 165 -33.62 17.70 -7.23
CA ALA A 165 -33.46 19.07 -6.73
C ALA A 165 -32.24 19.22 -5.80
N PHE A 166 -31.99 18.23 -4.93
CA PHE A 166 -30.80 18.19 -4.07
C PHE A 166 -29.52 18.02 -4.89
N VAL A 167 -29.48 17.09 -5.86
CA VAL A 167 -28.32 16.86 -6.73
C VAL A 167 -27.92 18.13 -7.47
N ALA A 168 -28.90 18.84 -8.05
CA ALA A 168 -28.68 20.12 -8.72
C ALA A 168 -28.23 21.25 -7.76
N ALA A 169 -28.78 21.31 -6.54
CA ALA A 169 -28.43 22.34 -5.55
C ALA A 169 -27.08 22.09 -4.85
N ALA A 170 -26.67 20.83 -4.70
CA ALA A 170 -25.39 20.43 -4.15
C ALA A 170 -24.23 20.54 -5.16
N GLY A 171 -24.55 20.54 -6.47
CA GLY A 171 -23.56 20.55 -7.55
C GLY A 171 -22.90 19.20 -7.80
N ILE A 172 -23.60 18.10 -7.51
CA ILE A 172 -23.10 16.73 -7.70
C ILE A 172 -22.93 16.43 -9.20
N SER A 173 -21.75 15.96 -9.61
CA SER A 173 -21.49 15.51 -10.99
C SER A 173 -21.35 13.99 -11.14
N PHE A 174 -21.13 13.25 -10.05
CA PHE A 174 -21.18 11.78 -10.07
C PHE A 174 -22.61 11.25 -10.27
N PRO A 175 -22.78 10.08 -10.92
CA PRO A 175 -24.11 9.51 -11.14
C PRO A 175 -24.80 9.13 -9.82
N VAL A 176 -26.10 9.40 -9.74
CA VAL A 176 -26.94 9.13 -8.56
C VAL A 176 -28.08 8.19 -8.92
N ILE A 177 -28.14 7.06 -8.21
CA ILE A 177 -29.23 6.07 -8.26
C ILE A 177 -30.41 6.57 -7.40
N ASP A 178 -31.62 6.44 -7.93
CA ASP A 178 -32.85 6.54 -7.12
C ASP A 178 -33.12 5.21 -6.40
N ASP A 179 -33.01 5.22 -5.06
CA ASP A 179 -33.38 4.09 -4.19
C ASP A 179 -34.57 4.45 -3.28
N SER A 180 -35.50 5.26 -3.80
CA SER A 180 -36.83 5.53 -3.21
C SER A 180 -37.61 4.25 -2.87
N ASN A 181 -37.36 3.17 -3.62
CA ASN A 181 -37.94 1.83 -3.40
C ASN A 181 -37.12 0.93 -2.44
N ALA A 182 -35.97 1.39 -1.96
CA ALA A 182 -35.03 0.69 -1.07
C ALA A 182 -34.45 -0.64 -1.61
N SER A 183 -34.48 -0.88 -2.92
CA SER A 183 -33.97 -2.08 -3.60
C SER A 183 -32.46 -2.32 -3.44
N VAL A 184 -31.66 -1.26 -3.28
CA VAL A 184 -30.21 -1.31 -3.04
C VAL A 184 -29.95 -1.34 -1.54
N THR A 185 -30.50 -0.40 -0.77
CA THR A 185 -30.26 -0.27 0.67
C THR A 185 -30.70 -1.48 1.49
N GLN A 186 -31.78 -2.17 1.11
CA GLN A 186 -32.18 -3.44 1.74
C GLN A 186 -31.13 -4.55 1.51
N LYS A 187 -30.55 -4.64 0.30
CA LYS A 187 -29.50 -5.64 0.00
C LYS A 187 -28.23 -5.37 0.80
N ILE A 188 -27.80 -4.10 0.85
CA ILE A 188 -26.65 -3.65 1.63
C ILE A 188 -26.91 -3.71 3.15
N GLN A 189 -28.16 -3.90 3.57
CA GLN A 189 -28.62 -3.89 4.96
C GLN A 189 -28.26 -2.57 5.68
N LEU A 190 -28.35 -1.45 4.96
CA LEU A 190 -27.99 -0.13 5.48
C LEU A 190 -28.91 0.24 6.66
N ARG A 191 -28.31 0.51 7.84
CA ARG A 191 -29.05 0.76 9.10
C ARG A 191 -29.15 2.23 9.49
N ALA A 192 -28.60 3.13 8.67
CA ALA A 192 -28.61 4.57 8.87
C ALA A 192 -29.10 5.26 7.58
N PRO A 193 -29.76 6.43 7.67
CA PRO A 193 -30.24 7.15 6.50
C PRO A 193 -29.13 7.87 5.70
N MET A 194 -27.87 7.73 6.11
CA MET A 194 -26.69 8.22 5.40
C MET A 194 -25.47 7.34 5.72
N GLY A 195 -24.56 7.17 4.76
CA GLY A 195 -23.35 6.37 4.90
C GLY A 195 -22.46 6.37 3.65
N LEU A 196 -21.17 6.15 3.84
CA LEU A 196 -20.19 5.94 2.77
C LEU A 196 -19.67 4.51 2.84
N LEU A 197 -19.56 3.85 1.68
CA LEU A 197 -19.07 2.48 1.54
C LEU A 197 -18.00 2.44 0.46
N GLY A 198 -16.75 2.17 0.87
CA GLY A 198 -15.64 1.91 -0.01
C GLY A 198 -15.58 0.44 -0.42
N VAL A 199 -15.39 0.20 -1.71
CA VAL A 199 -15.36 -1.12 -2.35
C VAL A 199 -14.14 -1.22 -3.25
N ASP A 200 -13.46 -2.35 -3.24
CA ASP A 200 -12.25 -2.60 -4.02
C ASP A 200 -12.55 -3.16 -5.43
N PRO A 201 -11.54 -3.31 -6.33
CA PRO A 201 -11.76 -3.66 -7.74
C PRO A 201 -12.37 -5.06 -7.98
N GLU A 202 -12.31 -5.96 -7.00
CA GLU A 202 -12.91 -7.30 -7.08
C GLU A 202 -14.31 -7.34 -6.42
N GLY A 203 -14.83 -6.19 -5.94
CA GLY A 203 -16.17 -6.07 -5.37
C GLY A 203 -16.26 -6.33 -3.85
N TYR A 204 -15.14 -6.26 -3.12
CA TYR A 204 -15.12 -6.47 -1.68
C TYR A 204 -15.13 -5.16 -0.89
N MET A 205 -15.80 -5.17 0.27
CA MET A 205 -15.88 -4.03 1.19
C MET A 205 -14.50 -3.69 1.76
N ALA A 206 -13.98 -2.50 1.42
CA ALA A 206 -12.70 -1.99 1.88
C ALA A 206 -12.83 -1.11 3.13
N PHE A 207 -13.83 -0.23 3.18
CA PHE A 207 -14.12 0.62 4.34
C PHE A 207 -15.61 1.01 4.40
N ALA A 208 -16.08 1.49 5.56
CA ALA A 208 -17.39 2.10 5.69
C ALA A 208 -17.38 3.23 6.73
N LEU A 209 -17.96 4.38 6.40
CA LEU A 209 -18.11 5.54 7.29
C LEU A 209 -19.61 5.78 7.51
N GLY A 210 -20.06 5.73 8.76
CA GLY A 210 -21.49 5.80 9.11
C GLY A 210 -21.80 6.67 10.33
N HIS A 211 -20.83 7.46 10.80
CA HIS A 211 -20.99 8.43 11.87
C HIS A 211 -20.54 9.80 11.38
N PHE A 212 -21.42 10.78 11.46
CA PHE A 212 -21.21 12.13 10.94
C PHE A 212 -21.61 13.12 12.04
N PRO A 213 -20.64 13.80 12.69
CA PRO A 213 -20.93 14.71 13.79
C PRO A 213 -21.67 15.96 13.30
N LYS A 214 -22.52 16.54 14.17
CA LYS A 214 -23.35 17.72 13.86
C LYS A 214 -22.58 19.02 14.08
N GLU A 215 -21.42 19.13 13.46
CA GLU A 215 -20.37 20.11 13.79
C GLU A 215 -19.91 20.94 12.59
N ALA A 216 -19.31 22.10 12.86
CA ALA A 216 -19.02 23.13 11.86
C ALA A 216 -17.97 22.72 10.82
N GLU A 217 -17.15 21.69 11.09
CA GLU A 217 -16.13 21.17 10.17
C GLU A 217 -16.49 19.81 9.53
N LEU A 218 -17.74 19.34 9.61
CA LEU A 218 -18.15 18.03 9.08
C LEU A 218 -17.70 17.77 7.61
N GLU A 219 -17.82 18.78 6.75
CA GLU A 219 -17.41 18.71 5.34
C GLU A 219 -15.89 18.44 5.17
N LYS A 220 -15.07 19.02 6.06
CA LYS A 220 -13.60 18.87 6.09
C LYS A 220 -13.19 17.53 6.69
N GLN A 221 -13.88 17.08 7.76
CA GLN A 221 -13.63 15.77 8.36
C GLN A 221 -13.89 14.63 7.37
N VAL A 222 -15.04 14.65 6.68
CA VAL A 222 -15.39 13.59 5.71
C VAL A 222 -14.43 13.57 4.51
N GLU A 223 -13.96 14.74 4.05
CA GLU A 223 -12.93 14.77 3.01
C GLU A 223 -11.61 14.15 3.51
N SER A 224 -11.21 14.44 4.75
CA SER A 224 -10.02 13.83 5.38
C SER A 224 -10.16 12.31 5.50
N ASP A 225 -11.29 11.83 6.03
CA ASP A 225 -11.58 10.41 6.21
C ASP A 225 -11.56 9.66 4.85
N LEU A 226 -12.12 10.27 3.81
CA LEU A 226 -12.11 9.70 2.45
C LEU A 226 -10.72 9.72 1.81
N ARG A 227 -9.93 10.80 1.97
CA ARG A 227 -8.54 10.87 1.48
C ARG A 227 -7.66 9.79 2.12
N GLU A 228 -7.81 9.57 3.42
CA GLU A 228 -7.11 8.50 4.14
C GLU A 228 -7.58 7.11 3.69
N ALA A 229 -8.89 6.85 3.68
CA ALA A 229 -9.45 5.53 3.37
C ALA A 229 -9.23 5.10 1.90
N LEU A 230 -9.11 6.06 0.97
CA LEU A 230 -8.78 5.84 -0.43
C LEU A 230 -7.28 5.98 -0.75
N ARG A 231 -6.45 6.36 0.23
CA ARG A 231 -5.00 6.64 0.06
C ARG A 231 -4.70 7.61 -1.10
N LEU A 232 -5.42 8.73 -1.16
CA LEU A 232 -5.28 9.66 -2.30
C LEU A 232 -4.05 10.57 -2.21
N GLU A 233 -3.50 10.77 -1.01
CA GLU A 233 -2.16 11.30 -0.77
C GLU A 233 -1.62 10.73 0.56
N PRO A 234 -0.31 10.53 0.74
CA PRO A 234 0.28 10.30 2.06
C PRO A 234 0.22 11.60 2.90
N ARG A 235 -0.56 11.67 3.98
CA ARG A 235 -0.17 11.24 5.35
C ARG A 235 1.06 11.92 5.98
N THR A 236 1.72 12.86 5.29
CA THR A 236 2.61 13.86 5.93
C THR A 236 2.23 15.25 5.46
N ASP A 237 1.90 16.14 6.40
CA ASP A 237 1.26 17.43 6.09
C ASP A 237 2.02 18.29 5.08
N ALA A 238 1.27 19.06 4.30
CA ALA A 238 1.80 20.12 3.43
C ALA A 238 2.58 21.21 4.19
N ALA A 239 2.58 21.18 5.53
CA ALA A 239 3.46 21.98 6.39
C ALA A 239 4.95 21.72 6.14
N GLN A 240 5.34 20.51 5.70
CA GLN A 240 6.75 20.12 5.58
C GLN A 240 7.26 20.15 4.14
N ALA A 241 7.54 21.38 3.69
CA ALA A 241 8.33 21.67 2.50
C ALA A 241 9.80 21.22 2.68
N GLY A 242 10.04 19.91 2.66
CA GLY A 242 11.36 19.28 2.67
C GLY A 242 12.19 19.45 3.95
N ALA A 243 11.56 19.78 5.09
CA ALA A 243 12.22 19.71 6.39
C ALA A 243 12.63 18.27 6.74
N LEU A 244 13.67 18.12 7.56
CA LEU A 244 14.06 16.85 8.18
C LEU A 244 13.95 16.97 9.69
N LEU A 245 13.44 15.91 10.34
CA LEU A 245 13.31 15.81 11.80
C LEU A 245 12.41 16.88 12.44
N ASP A 246 11.51 17.48 11.67
CA ASP A 246 10.47 18.37 12.19
C ASP A 246 9.34 17.53 12.80
N HIS A 247 9.51 17.14 14.06
CA HIS A 247 8.48 16.44 14.84
C HIS A 247 7.39 17.45 15.24
N PRO A 248 6.08 17.20 15.09
CA PRO A 248 5.05 18.22 15.34
C PRO A 248 4.93 18.63 16.81
N ASP A 249 4.47 19.86 17.07
CA ASP A 249 4.17 20.33 18.44
C ASP A 249 2.97 19.58 19.05
N ALA A 250 3.03 19.32 20.36
CA ALA A 250 1.93 18.72 21.10
C ALA A 250 0.70 19.66 21.17
N PRO A 251 -0.51 19.23 20.73
CA PRO A 251 -1.72 20.04 20.80
C PRO A 251 -2.13 20.40 22.24
N GLU A 252 -3.00 21.39 22.39
CA GLU A 252 -3.49 21.81 23.71
C GLU A 252 -4.35 20.70 24.37
N LEU A 253 -4.03 20.36 25.62
CA LEU A 253 -4.78 19.42 26.44
C LEU A 253 -6.02 20.09 27.06
N GLY A 254 -5.86 20.85 28.15
CA GLY A 254 -6.97 21.41 28.92
C GLY A 254 -7.73 20.36 29.75
N VAL A 255 -7.12 19.21 30.03
CA VAL A 255 -7.75 18.05 30.70
C VAL A 255 -7.77 18.19 32.22
N VAL A 256 -8.73 17.56 32.91
CA VAL A 256 -8.96 17.73 34.34
C VAL A 256 -8.49 16.52 35.15
N GLU A 257 -7.61 16.74 36.13
CA GLU A 257 -7.07 15.72 37.05
C GLU A 257 -8.17 15.17 37.97
N MET A 258 -8.42 13.85 37.93
CA MET A 258 -9.61 13.26 38.55
C MET A 258 -9.57 13.27 40.09
N SER A 259 -8.40 13.21 40.71
CA SER A 259 -8.29 13.29 42.19
C SER A 259 -8.40 14.72 42.73
N SER A 260 -7.95 15.72 41.97
CA SER A 260 -7.70 17.09 42.48
C SER A 260 -8.54 18.19 41.84
N GLY A 261 -9.16 17.92 40.68
CA GLY A 261 -9.91 18.90 39.90
C GLY A 261 -9.05 19.95 39.19
N LYS A 262 -7.71 19.82 39.20
CA LYS A 262 -6.80 20.75 38.52
C LYS A 262 -6.81 20.54 37.01
N VAL A 263 -6.73 21.63 36.26
CA VAL A 263 -6.52 21.59 34.80
C VAL A 263 -5.04 21.35 34.49
N LEU A 264 -4.78 20.49 33.51
CA LEU A 264 -3.46 20.21 32.94
C LEU A 264 -3.36 20.78 31.52
N GLU A 265 -2.53 21.80 31.39
CA GLU A 265 -2.15 22.41 30.11
C GLU A 265 -0.91 21.74 29.52
N THR A 266 -0.81 21.62 28.18
CA THR A 266 0.34 20.96 27.51
C THR A 266 1.68 21.62 27.84
N LYS A 267 1.70 22.95 28.03
CA LYS A 267 2.87 23.72 28.49
C LYS A 267 3.42 23.27 29.87
N MET A 268 2.62 22.54 30.67
CA MET A 268 3.02 21.96 31.96
C MET A 268 3.64 20.56 31.82
N LEU A 269 3.88 20.09 30.59
CA LEU A 269 4.67 18.90 30.28
C LEU A 269 6.13 19.26 29.92
N ALA A 270 6.41 20.52 29.58
CA ALA A 270 7.74 20.96 29.19
C ALA A 270 8.80 20.69 30.29
N GLY A 271 10.03 20.34 29.87
CA GLY A 271 11.15 20.04 30.74
C GLY A 271 11.30 18.55 31.13
N LYS A 272 10.33 17.68 30.85
CA LYS A 272 10.47 16.22 30.99
C LYS A 272 9.69 15.49 29.89
N PRO A 273 10.18 14.37 29.32
CA PRO A 273 9.38 13.56 28.40
C PRO A 273 8.06 13.09 29.03
N ALA A 274 7.03 12.89 28.20
CA ALA A 274 5.71 12.48 28.63
C ALA A 274 5.12 11.38 27.76
N ILE A 275 4.31 10.50 28.36
CA ILE A 275 3.44 9.54 27.66
C ILE A 275 2.01 10.06 27.81
N VAL A 276 1.35 10.40 26.72
CA VAL A 276 -0.08 10.78 26.71
C VAL A 276 -0.87 9.64 26.08
N ILE A 277 -1.82 9.07 26.82
CA ILE A 277 -2.67 7.98 26.33
C ILE A 277 -4.14 8.33 26.47
N PHE A 278 -4.85 8.39 25.35
CA PHE A 278 -6.30 8.46 25.31
C PHE A 278 -6.86 7.04 25.39
N PHE A 279 -7.71 6.78 26.38
CA PHE A 279 -8.18 5.43 26.68
C PHE A 279 -9.65 5.36 27.06
N LEU A 280 -10.22 4.16 26.90
CA LEU A 280 -11.55 3.80 27.38
C LEU A 280 -11.41 2.69 28.42
N HIS A 281 -12.02 2.87 29.59
CA HIS A 281 -11.88 1.96 30.74
C HIS A 281 -12.46 0.56 30.52
N THR A 282 -13.30 0.36 29.49
CA THR A 282 -13.84 -0.94 29.06
C THR A 282 -13.12 -1.56 27.86
N CYS A 283 -12.09 -0.93 27.28
CA CYS A 283 -11.40 -1.41 26.07
C CYS A 283 -10.22 -2.34 26.40
N PRO A 284 -10.22 -3.62 25.97
CA PRO A 284 -9.12 -4.55 26.25
C PRO A 284 -7.77 -4.14 25.66
N HIS A 285 -7.76 -3.39 24.54
CA HIS A 285 -6.52 -2.85 23.97
C HIS A 285 -5.96 -1.70 24.82
N CYS A 286 -6.83 -0.89 25.45
CA CYS A 286 -6.42 0.15 26.39
C CYS A 286 -5.77 -0.46 27.63
N HIS A 287 -6.33 -1.55 28.18
CA HIS A 287 -5.73 -2.27 29.32
C HIS A 287 -4.34 -2.81 29.00
N LYS A 288 -4.17 -3.40 27.80
CA LYS A 288 -2.85 -3.88 27.32
C LYS A 288 -1.85 -2.73 27.19
N ALA A 289 -2.23 -1.60 26.60
CA ALA A 289 -1.37 -0.44 26.50
C ALA A 289 -0.96 0.12 27.87
N LEU A 290 -1.91 0.27 28.80
CA LEU A 290 -1.64 0.74 30.17
C LEU A 290 -0.74 -0.23 30.95
N GLN A 291 -0.88 -1.55 30.76
CA GLN A 291 0.01 -2.55 31.35
C GLN A 291 1.42 -2.47 30.75
N SER A 292 1.57 -2.32 29.43
CA SER A 292 2.89 -2.12 28.79
C SER A 292 3.55 -0.79 29.19
N ILE A 293 2.77 0.26 29.46
CA ILE A 293 3.25 1.50 30.08
C ILE A 293 3.76 1.23 31.50
N LYS A 294 2.99 0.53 32.34
CA LYS A 294 3.35 0.14 33.71
C LYS A 294 4.69 -0.61 33.75
N GLU A 295 4.84 -1.60 32.88
CA GLU A 295 6.06 -2.40 32.73
C GLU A 295 7.25 -1.56 32.22
N THR A 296 7.02 -0.69 31.23
CA THR A 296 8.05 0.25 30.72
C THR A 296 8.56 1.16 31.83
N LEU A 297 7.65 1.81 32.58
CA LEU A 297 7.98 2.69 33.70
C LEU A 297 8.71 1.95 34.83
N ALA A 298 8.39 0.68 35.08
CA ALA A 298 9.08 -0.14 36.07
C ALA A 298 10.54 -0.47 35.69
N THR A 299 10.94 -0.28 34.43
CA THR A 299 12.33 -0.47 33.96
C THR A 299 13.19 0.80 33.98
N LEU A 300 12.68 1.89 34.56
CA LEU A 300 13.32 3.22 34.61
C LEU A 300 13.46 3.71 36.05
N SER A 301 14.52 4.47 36.36
CA SER A 301 14.64 5.20 37.62
C SER A 301 13.67 6.39 37.70
N GLU A 302 13.40 6.90 38.90
CA GLU A 302 12.50 8.06 39.08
C GLU A 302 12.94 9.32 38.31
N ALA A 303 14.26 9.47 38.09
CA ALA A 303 14.81 10.53 37.25
C ALA A 303 14.39 10.32 35.78
N GLU A 304 14.58 9.12 35.24
CA GLU A 304 14.28 8.76 33.85
C GLU A 304 12.78 8.71 33.54
N LYS A 305 11.93 8.24 34.47
CA LYS A 305 10.49 8.00 34.22
C LYS A 305 9.78 9.22 33.60
N PRO A 306 9.21 9.12 32.39
CA PRO A 306 8.41 10.19 31.81
C PRO A 306 7.14 10.47 32.62
N ARG A 307 6.54 11.64 32.45
CA ARG A 307 5.21 11.95 33.01
C ARG A 307 4.14 11.16 32.27
N LEU A 308 3.34 10.35 32.97
CA LEU A 308 2.15 9.73 32.41
C LEU A 308 0.95 10.70 32.48
N VAL A 309 0.23 10.83 31.37
CA VAL A 309 -1.02 11.59 31.24
C VAL A 309 -2.04 10.67 30.56
N ALA A 310 -2.76 9.90 31.37
CA ALA A 310 -3.76 8.95 30.88
C ALA A 310 -5.16 9.59 30.92
N ILE A 311 -5.74 9.85 29.75
CA ILE A 311 -6.97 10.62 29.56
C ILE A 311 -8.11 9.66 29.23
N SER A 312 -9.13 9.64 30.08
CA SER A 312 -10.35 8.88 29.80
C SER A 312 -11.22 9.63 28.80
N ILE A 313 -11.52 9.02 27.66
CA ILE A 313 -12.49 9.56 26.68
C ILE A 313 -13.96 9.45 27.15
N GLN A 314 -14.18 8.97 28.38
CA GLN A 314 -15.49 8.96 29.05
C GLN A 314 -15.41 9.65 30.41
N ASN A 315 -16.36 10.55 30.65
CA ASN A 315 -16.43 11.39 31.85
C ASN A 315 -17.24 10.74 32.99
N ASP A 316 -16.94 9.47 33.33
CA ASP A 316 -17.43 8.81 34.56
C ASP A 316 -16.25 8.46 35.50
N PRO A 317 -15.97 9.31 36.51
CA PRO A 317 -14.90 9.09 37.47
C PRO A 317 -15.05 7.83 38.33
N SER A 318 -16.25 7.29 38.48
CA SER A 318 -16.52 6.12 39.32
C SER A 318 -16.31 4.82 38.55
N ALA A 319 -16.83 4.75 37.32
CA ALA A 319 -16.60 3.62 36.43
C ALA A 319 -15.11 3.46 36.09
N VAL A 320 -14.41 4.56 35.76
CA VAL A 320 -12.97 4.56 35.47
C VAL A 320 -12.15 4.03 36.66
N ARG A 321 -12.37 4.55 37.88
CA ARG A 321 -11.61 4.09 39.07
C ARG A 321 -11.86 2.63 39.41
N ASN A 322 -13.11 2.17 39.32
CA ASN A 322 -13.45 0.78 39.60
C ASN A 322 -12.77 -0.16 38.59
N ALA A 323 -12.88 0.13 37.30
CA ALA A 323 -12.28 -0.70 36.25
C ALA A 323 -10.74 -0.70 36.29
N MET A 324 -10.09 0.45 36.54
CA MET A 324 -8.63 0.48 36.68
C MET A 324 -8.17 -0.34 37.88
N LYS A 325 -8.89 -0.29 39.01
CA LYS A 325 -8.57 -1.12 40.18
C LYS A 325 -8.82 -2.61 39.95
N GLU A 326 -9.93 -2.97 39.29
CA GLU A 326 -10.27 -4.37 38.96
C GLU A 326 -9.21 -5.02 38.05
N HIS A 327 -8.65 -4.26 37.11
CA HIS A 327 -7.57 -4.71 36.24
C HIS A 327 -6.15 -4.51 36.82
N GLY A 328 -6.00 -4.00 38.05
CA GLY A 328 -4.70 -3.73 38.68
C GLY A 328 -3.88 -2.63 37.98
N LEU A 329 -4.55 -1.68 37.33
CA LEU A 329 -4.00 -0.56 36.58
C LEU A 329 -4.07 0.77 37.36
N ASP A 330 -4.40 0.73 38.66
CA ASP A 330 -4.52 1.89 39.57
C ASP A 330 -3.18 2.49 40.03
N PHE A 331 -2.16 2.49 39.15
CA PHE A 331 -0.81 3.01 39.41
C PHE A 331 -0.62 4.49 39.01
N PHE A 332 -1.69 5.16 38.57
CA PHE A 332 -1.70 6.55 38.12
C PHE A 332 -3.04 7.22 38.48
N ASP A 333 -3.10 8.55 38.42
CA ASP A 333 -4.38 9.29 38.49
C ASP A 333 -4.83 9.65 37.06
N PRO A 334 -5.98 9.12 36.59
CA PRO A 334 -6.57 9.51 35.32
C PRO A 334 -6.90 11.00 35.21
N TYR A 335 -6.81 11.51 33.98
CA TYR A 335 -7.36 12.78 33.56
C TYR A 335 -8.69 12.57 32.82
N LEU A 336 -9.57 13.58 32.87
CA LEU A 336 -10.87 13.64 32.21
C LEU A 336 -10.83 14.69 31.09
N ASP A 337 -11.67 14.52 30.07
CA ASP A 337 -11.81 15.46 28.95
C ASP A 337 -13.25 15.99 28.86
N PRO A 338 -13.63 17.01 29.66
CA PRO A 338 -14.98 17.57 29.68
C PRO A 338 -15.33 18.25 28.35
N GLY A 339 -16.13 17.55 27.53
CA GLY A 339 -16.53 18.03 26.21
C GLY A 339 -15.64 17.56 25.06
N GLY A 340 -14.70 16.63 25.27
CA GLY A 340 -13.99 15.93 24.19
C GLY A 340 -12.91 16.74 23.45
N LYS A 341 -12.53 17.93 23.97
CA LYS A 341 -11.66 18.87 23.26
C LYS A 341 -10.20 18.43 23.19
N ALA A 342 -9.72 17.64 24.15
CA ALA A 342 -8.41 17.02 24.01
C ALA A 342 -8.46 15.88 22.98
N THR A 343 -9.52 15.06 23.04
CA THR A 343 -9.78 13.93 22.14
C THR A 343 -9.86 14.39 20.67
N GLU A 344 -10.57 15.49 20.41
CA GLU A 344 -10.64 16.20 19.13
C GLU A 344 -9.24 16.71 18.69
N ARG A 345 -8.62 17.60 19.48
CA ARG A 345 -7.37 18.30 19.10
C ARG A 345 -6.16 17.39 18.97
N TRP A 346 -6.19 16.19 19.56
CA TRP A 346 -5.14 15.18 19.44
C TRP A 346 -5.44 14.11 18.37
N GLY A 347 -6.48 14.33 17.55
CA GLY A 347 -6.81 13.45 16.42
C GLY A 347 -7.14 12.02 16.87
N VAL A 348 -7.97 11.87 17.90
CA VAL A 348 -8.40 10.54 18.40
C VAL A 348 -9.63 10.07 17.60
N THR A 349 -9.47 10.02 16.28
CA THR A 349 -10.45 9.48 15.34
C THR A 349 -10.28 7.95 15.22
N GLY A 350 -11.33 7.22 14.83
CA GLY A 350 -11.24 5.80 14.48
C GLY A 350 -11.02 4.78 15.61
N GLY A 351 -10.64 5.16 16.84
CA GLY A 351 -10.63 4.24 17.99
C GLY A 351 -9.66 4.58 19.13
N VAL A 352 -9.61 3.70 20.14
CA VAL A 352 -8.71 3.81 21.32
C VAL A 352 -8.11 2.44 21.70
N PRO A 353 -6.87 2.39 22.22
CA PRO A 353 -6.07 3.52 22.70
C PRO A 353 -5.42 4.33 21.57
N VAL A 354 -5.12 5.60 21.86
CA VAL A 354 -4.16 6.39 21.08
C VAL A 354 -3.06 6.83 22.04
N VAL A 355 -1.82 6.46 21.73
CA VAL A 355 -0.64 6.65 22.58
C VAL A 355 0.33 7.59 21.88
N HIS A 356 0.66 8.70 22.53
CA HIS A 356 1.70 9.63 22.11
C HIS A 356 2.88 9.60 23.08
N VAL A 357 4.09 9.74 22.56
CA VAL A 357 5.28 10.05 23.37
C VAL A 357 5.79 11.42 22.96
N ILE A 358 6.00 12.29 23.94
CA ILE A 358 6.41 13.68 23.80
C ILE A 358 7.79 13.84 24.45
N ASP A 359 8.68 14.62 23.84
CA ASP A 359 9.95 14.98 24.46
C ASP A 359 9.85 16.19 25.40
N ALA A 360 10.97 16.53 26.04
CA ALA A 360 11.05 17.65 26.99
C ALA A 360 10.84 19.03 26.35
N ALA A 361 10.88 19.16 25.03
CA ALA A 361 10.57 20.40 24.32
C ALA A 361 9.07 20.54 23.97
N GLY A 362 8.28 19.48 24.18
CA GLY A 362 6.86 19.45 23.82
C GLY A 362 6.56 18.95 22.41
N ARG A 363 7.53 18.32 21.73
CA ARG A 363 7.35 17.78 20.37
C ARG A 363 6.92 16.31 20.43
N ILE A 364 5.96 15.90 19.60
CA ILE A 364 5.48 14.52 19.49
C ILE A 364 6.50 13.69 18.72
N ARG A 365 7.07 12.67 19.37
CA ARG A 365 8.13 11.80 18.83
C ARG A 365 7.65 10.40 18.47
N HIS A 366 6.41 10.06 18.86
CA HIS A 366 5.71 8.85 18.46
C HIS A 366 4.20 9.07 18.60
N ARG A 367 3.42 8.55 17.66
CA ARG A 367 1.96 8.38 17.72
C ARG A 367 1.64 6.94 17.32
N GLY A 368 0.94 6.21 18.19
CA GLY A 368 0.39 4.88 17.93
C GLY A 368 -1.11 4.87 18.15
N GLN A 369 -1.86 4.13 17.35
CA GLN A 369 -3.32 4.05 17.40
C GLN A 369 -3.77 2.59 17.29
N GLY A 370 -4.66 2.18 18.19
CA GLY A 370 -4.85 0.76 18.51
C GLY A 370 -3.75 0.23 19.43
N TRP A 371 -3.68 -1.09 19.60
CA TRP A 371 -2.56 -1.72 20.34
C TRP A 371 -2.30 -3.16 19.89
N ASN A 372 -1.19 -3.34 19.17
CA ASN A 372 -0.62 -4.62 18.75
C ASN A 372 0.48 -5.09 19.73
N GLY A 373 0.04 -5.55 20.89
CA GLY A 373 0.79 -6.46 21.78
C GLY A 373 2.27 -6.11 21.97
N ALA A 374 3.15 -7.01 21.52
CA ALA A 374 4.60 -6.89 21.72
C ALA A 374 5.26 -5.80 20.85
N ARG A 375 4.70 -5.51 19.68
CA ARG A 375 5.26 -4.55 18.71
C ARG A 375 5.20 -3.13 19.25
N ASP A 376 4.00 -2.69 19.58
CA ASP A 376 3.77 -1.31 20.03
C ASP A 376 4.35 -1.09 21.44
N ALA A 377 4.35 -2.13 22.29
CA ALA A 377 5.09 -2.13 23.55
C ALA A 377 6.61 -1.99 23.34
N GLY A 378 7.17 -2.65 22.32
CA GLY A 378 8.59 -2.54 21.95
C GLY A 378 8.96 -1.13 21.50
N ILE A 379 8.19 -0.56 20.57
CA ILE A 379 8.39 0.81 20.07
C ILE A 379 8.22 1.84 21.19
N LEU A 380 7.14 1.75 21.98
CA LEU A 380 6.93 2.61 23.14
C LEU A 380 8.13 2.57 24.09
N ARG A 381 8.59 1.37 24.47
CA ARG A 381 9.68 1.19 25.43
C ARG A 381 11.01 1.70 24.90
N MET A 382 11.29 1.54 23.60
CA MET A 382 12.51 2.09 22.98
C MET A 382 12.46 3.62 22.87
N THR A 383 11.34 4.19 22.42
CA THR A 383 11.15 5.64 22.29
C THR A 383 11.25 6.32 23.66
N VAL A 384 10.54 5.78 24.66
CA VAL A 384 10.62 6.28 26.04
C VAL A 384 12.04 6.19 26.58
N ALA A 385 12.73 5.04 26.44
CA ALA A 385 14.10 4.89 26.90
C ALA A 385 15.03 5.95 26.26
N LYS A 386 14.93 6.15 24.93
CA LYS A 386 15.74 7.14 24.21
C LYS A 386 15.51 8.56 24.73
N LEU A 387 14.25 9.00 24.87
CA LEU A 387 13.92 10.37 25.28
C LEU A 387 14.22 10.62 26.77
N SER A 388 14.13 9.59 27.60
CA SER A 388 14.52 9.61 29.02
C SER A 388 16.03 9.54 29.26
N GLY A 389 16.86 9.33 28.22
CA GLY A 389 18.31 9.13 28.35
C GLY A 389 18.73 7.75 28.88
N ALA A 390 17.79 6.81 28.97
CA ALA A 390 18.01 5.46 29.44
C ALA A 390 18.58 4.55 28.33
N ARG A 391 19.10 3.37 28.69
CA ARG A 391 19.62 2.40 27.72
C ARG A 391 18.48 1.82 26.87
N VAL A 392 18.48 2.13 25.57
CA VAL A 392 17.52 1.58 24.59
C VAL A 392 17.72 0.07 24.43
N PRO A 393 16.65 -0.76 24.55
CA PRO A 393 16.75 -2.22 24.53
C PRO A 393 16.78 -2.89 23.13
N MET A 394 16.66 -2.14 22.02
CA MET A 394 16.77 -2.65 20.63
C MET A 394 15.84 -3.85 20.31
N LEU A 395 14.56 -3.68 20.64
CA LEU A 395 13.48 -4.67 20.54
C LEU A 395 12.94 -4.79 19.10
N LEU A 396 13.78 -5.30 18.20
CA LEU A 396 13.40 -5.71 16.85
C LEU A 396 12.91 -7.18 16.86
N ASP A 397 12.09 -7.57 15.89
CA ASP A 397 11.57 -8.95 15.81
C ASP A 397 12.71 -9.94 15.49
N PRO A 398 13.00 -10.94 16.34
CA PRO A 398 14.10 -11.87 16.12
C PRO A 398 13.85 -12.88 14.99
N ASP A 399 12.58 -13.14 14.67
CA ASP A 399 12.08 -14.26 13.87
C ASP A 399 11.39 -13.84 12.55
N GLY A 400 11.09 -12.55 12.40
CA GLY A 400 10.43 -11.92 11.26
C GLY A 400 10.99 -10.51 10.98
N TYR A 401 10.18 -9.67 10.33
CA TYR A 401 10.53 -8.29 9.96
C TYR A 401 9.93 -7.29 10.95
N SER A 402 10.61 -6.15 11.15
CA SER A 402 10.25 -5.16 12.16
C SER A 402 9.48 -3.96 11.59
N GLY A 403 9.77 -3.56 10.35
CA GLY A 403 9.26 -2.33 9.75
C GLY A 403 10.09 -1.08 10.05
N ASN A 404 9.85 0.00 9.30
CA ASN A 404 10.75 1.16 9.21
C ASN A 404 10.66 2.09 10.43
N ASP A 405 9.49 2.19 11.04
CA ASP A 405 9.21 2.93 12.28
C ASP A 405 10.05 2.41 13.46
N VAL A 406 10.23 1.08 13.56
CA VAL A 406 11.10 0.46 14.58
C VAL A 406 12.56 0.92 14.40
N CYS A 407 13.04 0.98 13.16
CA CYS A 407 14.37 1.50 12.85
C CYS A 407 14.47 3.01 13.17
N GLY A 408 13.43 3.77 12.81
CA GLY A 408 13.33 5.21 13.01
C GLY A 408 13.44 5.67 14.46
N VAL A 409 13.07 4.83 15.44
CA VAL A 409 13.28 5.13 16.87
C VAL A 409 14.75 5.49 17.16
N CYS A 410 15.71 4.86 16.48
CA CYS A 410 17.12 5.21 16.57
C CYS A 410 17.59 6.05 15.37
N HIS A 411 17.27 5.59 14.16
CA HIS A 411 17.74 6.10 12.87
C HIS A 411 16.78 7.11 12.25
N GLU A 412 16.47 8.18 13.00
CA GLU A 412 15.47 9.18 12.60
C GLU A 412 15.81 9.85 11.26
N GLN A 413 17.09 10.14 11.00
CA GLN A 413 17.53 10.80 9.77
C GLN A 413 17.42 9.86 8.56
N GLU A 414 17.73 8.58 8.73
CA GLU A 414 17.60 7.57 7.67
C GLU A 414 16.13 7.32 7.33
N LEU A 415 15.24 7.26 8.33
CA LEU A 415 13.78 7.18 8.12
C LEU A 415 13.27 8.44 7.39
N ALA A 416 13.54 9.63 7.94
CA ALA A 416 13.06 10.88 7.37
C ALA A 416 13.59 11.14 5.94
N THR A 417 14.77 10.60 5.59
CA THR A 417 15.28 10.67 4.20
C THR A 417 14.72 9.57 3.28
N TRP A 418 14.31 8.42 3.81
CA TRP A 418 13.58 7.39 3.05
C TRP A 418 12.20 7.90 2.60
N GLU A 419 11.51 8.71 3.43
CA GLU A 419 10.23 9.38 3.13
C GLU A 419 10.27 10.43 1.99
N PHE A 420 11.44 10.69 1.40
CA PHE A 420 11.61 11.48 0.17
C PHE A 420 11.89 10.61 -1.07
N THR A 421 11.78 9.28 -0.95
CA THR A 421 12.02 8.34 -2.05
C THR A 421 10.74 7.65 -2.49
N ALA A 422 10.61 7.36 -3.79
CA ALA A 422 9.47 6.61 -4.34
C ALA A 422 9.31 5.19 -3.73
N HIS A 423 10.34 4.66 -3.07
CA HIS A 423 10.26 3.43 -2.29
C HIS A 423 9.26 3.53 -1.11
N ALA A 424 9.08 4.72 -0.54
CA ALA A 424 8.19 4.95 0.61
C ALA A 424 6.69 5.00 0.25
N ALA A 425 6.36 5.16 -1.03
CA ALA A 425 4.98 5.12 -1.56
C ALA A 425 4.76 3.95 -2.55
N ALA A 426 5.69 2.98 -2.59
CA ALA A 426 5.66 1.89 -3.55
C ALA A 426 4.37 1.07 -3.50
N TYR A 427 3.88 0.69 -2.31
CA TYR A 427 2.65 -0.09 -2.17
C TYR A 427 1.41 0.71 -2.57
N ASP A 428 1.39 2.01 -2.32
CA ASP A 428 0.29 2.89 -2.70
C ASP A 428 0.12 2.99 -4.23
N THR A 429 1.18 2.77 -5.01
CA THR A 429 1.03 2.63 -6.49
C THR A 429 0.18 1.41 -6.88
N LEU A 430 0.27 0.31 -6.13
CA LEU A 430 -0.54 -0.89 -6.36
C LEU A 430 -1.98 -0.67 -5.90
N VAL A 431 -2.18 -0.06 -4.72
CA VAL A 431 -3.52 0.32 -4.22
C VAL A 431 -4.21 1.29 -5.20
N THR A 432 -3.46 2.22 -5.78
CA THR A 432 -3.93 3.17 -6.79
C THR A 432 -4.31 2.47 -8.09
N HIS A 433 -3.52 1.50 -8.56
CA HIS A 433 -3.86 0.72 -9.76
C HIS A 433 -4.92 -0.37 -9.54
N GLY A 434 -5.28 -0.68 -8.28
CA GLY A 434 -6.14 -1.82 -7.95
C GLY A 434 -5.42 -3.18 -8.04
N ALA A 435 -4.09 -3.16 -7.96
CA ALA A 435 -3.20 -4.32 -8.09
C ALA A 435 -2.56 -4.74 -6.75
N ASP A 436 -3.05 -4.24 -5.61
CA ASP A 436 -2.50 -4.51 -4.27
C ASP A 436 -2.54 -5.99 -3.87
N ARG A 437 -3.39 -6.78 -4.54
CA ARG A 437 -3.54 -8.23 -4.36
C ARG A 437 -2.78 -9.10 -5.37
N ARG A 438 -2.11 -8.52 -6.37
CA ARG A 438 -1.40 -9.27 -7.43
C ARG A 438 -0.09 -9.85 -6.92
N THR A 439 0.01 -11.18 -6.95
CA THR A 439 1.20 -11.92 -6.46
C THR A 439 2.46 -11.64 -7.29
N ASP A 440 2.31 -11.30 -8.57
CA ASP A 440 3.39 -10.87 -9.47
C ASP A 440 3.90 -9.44 -9.19
N CYS A 441 3.09 -8.59 -8.55
CA CYS A 441 3.46 -7.21 -8.20
C CYS A 441 3.97 -7.10 -6.77
N VAL A 442 3.23 -7.65 -5.80
CA VAL A 442 3.39 -7.34 -4.36
C VAL A 442 4.83 -7.55 -3.86
N GLY A 443 5.53 -8.58 -4.34
CA GLY A 443 6.88 -8.93 -3.90
C GLY A 443 7.96 -7.88 -4.18
N CYS A 444 7.70 -6.91 -5.07
CA CYS A 444 8.58 -5.77 -5.31
C CYS A 444 8.16 -4.48 -4.57
N HIS A 445 7.04 -4.51 -3.84
CA HIS A 445 6.37 -3.33 -3.25
C HIS A 445 6.15 -3.44 -1.74
N VAL A 446 6.57 -4.52 -1.09
CA VAL A 446 6.45 -4.77 0.35
C VAL A 446 7.73 -5.38 0.95
N VAL A 447 7.83 -5.39 2.27
CA VAL A 447 8.93 -6.02 3.02
C VAL A 447 8.66 -7.52 3.19
N GLY A 448 9.57 -8.36 2.69
CA GLY A 448 9.66 -9.77 3.08
C GLY A 448 8.58 -10.72 2.54
N PHE A 449 7.93 -10.41 1.41
CA PHE A 449 6.93 -11.29 0.79
C PHE A 449 7.44 -12.74 0.61
N GLU A 450 6.57 -13.72 0.86
CA GLU A 450 6.87 -15.17 0.92
C GLU A 450 7.98 -15.57 1.91
N LYS A 451 8.38 -14.71 2.86
CA LYS A 451 9.32 -15.03 3.94
C LYS A 451 8.58 -15.12 5.27
N LYS A 452 9.12 -15.93 6.20
CA LYS A 452 8.62 -16.03 7.58
C LYS A 452 8.58 -14.64 8.21
N GLY A 453 7.40 -14.25 8.73
CA GLY A 453 7.21 -12.97 9.41
C GLY A 453 7.38 -11.72 8.54
N GLY A 454 7.35 -11.87 7.20
CA GLY A 454 7.23 -10.75 6.26
C GLY A 454 5.77 -10.49 5.87
N TYR A 455 5.55 -9.59 4.91
CA TYR A 455 4.21 -9.23 4.46
C TYR A 455 3.41 -10.42 3.90
N ASP A 456 2.15 -10.54 4.31
CA ASP A 456 1.19 -11.55 3.88
C ASP A 456 -0.23 -10.94 3.69
N PHE A 457 -1.09 -11.66 2.96
CA PHE A 457 -2.42 -11.18 2.58
C PHE A 457 -3.53 -11.39 3.62
N ASP A 458 -3.30 -12.25 4.63
CA ASP A 458 -4.27 -12.54 5.70
C ASP A 458 -4.13 -11.50 6.84
N THR A 459 -2.90 -11.07 7.17
CA THR A 459 -2.65 -10.00 8.15
C THR A 459 -2.65 -8.60 7.53
N ARG A 460 -2.19 -8.45 6.27
CA ARG A 460 -1.93 -7.18 5.58
C ARG A 460 -1.20 -6.16 6.46
N SER A 461 -0.14 -6.61 7.14
CA SER A 461 0.61 -5.84 8.14
C SER A 461 1.12 -4.48 7.60
N PRO A 462 0.54 -3.33 7.98
CA PRO A 462 0.79 -2.06 7.29
C PRO A 462 2.24 -1.53 7.43
N HIS A 463 2.92 -1.93 8.50
CA HIS A 463 4.33 -1.57 8.74
C HIS A 463 5.33 -2.35 7.87
N LEU A 464 4.85 -3.32 7.09
CA LEU A 464 5.60 -4.07 6.09
C LEU A 464 5.17 -3.72 4.66
N GLU A 465 4.23 -2.79 4.48
CA GLU A 465 4.00 -2.17 3.18
C GLU A 465 5.20 -1.31 2.76
N ASN A 466 5.32 -1.04 1.46
CA ASN A 466 6.38 -0.25 0.84
C ASN A 466 7.77 -0.93 0.81
N VAL A 467 8.70 -0.36 0.04
CA VAL A 467 10.08 -0.87 -0.06
C VAL A 467 10.88 -0.30 1.12
N GLY A 468 10.76 -0.97 2.26
CA GLY A 468 11.33 -0.54 3.54
C GLY A 468 12.84 -0.75 3.70
N CYS A 469 13.34 -0.36 4.88
CA CYS A 469 14.75 -0.48 5.24
C CYS A 469 15.26 -1.92 5.09
N GLU A 470 14.47 -2.90 5.58
CA GLU A 470 14.84 -4.32 5.56
C GLU A 470 14.81 -4.93 4.15
N SER A 471 14.14 -4.29 3.18
CA SER A 471 14.19 -4.67 1.77
C SER A 471 15.55 -4.38 1.12
N CYS A 472 16.31 -3.40 1.63
CA CYS A 472 17.66 -3.06 1.12
C CYS A 472 18.79 -3.54 2.05
N HIS A 473 18.57 -3.51 3.36
CA HIS A 473 19.58 -3.83 4.37
C HIS A 473 19.50 -5.27 4.90
N GLY A 474 18.51 -6.06 4.47
CA GLY A 474 18.22 -7.38 5.04
C GLY A 474 17.43 -7.29 6.34
N ARG A 475 16.99 -8.43 6.86
CA ARG A 475 16.19 -8.53 8.12
C ARG A 475 16.95 -7.87 9.26
N GLY A 476 16.36 -6.84 9.87
CA GLY A 476 17.02 -6.01 10.87
C GLY A 476 17.13 -6.70 12.23
N GLY A 477 16.16 -7.54 12.57
CA GLY A 477 16.06 -8.22 13.87
C GLY A 477 16.67 -9.63 13.89
N PRO A 478 17.26 -10.08 15.03
CA PRO A 478 17.68 -9.24 16.15
C PRO A 478 18.74 -8.22 15.69
N HIS A 479 18.78 -7.05 16.30
CA HIS A 479 19.57 -5.90 15.80
C HIS A 479 21.01 -6.25 15.43
N LEU A 480 21.42 -5.93 14.19
CA LEU A 480 22.65 -6.38 13.52
C LEU A 480 22.70 -7.91 13.28
N SER A 481 21.58 -8.46 12.84
CA SER A 481 21.42 -9.85 12.38
C SER A 481 22.56 -10.30 11.45
N PRO A 482 22.97 -11.59 11.45
CA PRO A 482 24.00 -12.09 10.54
C PRO A 482 23.73 -11.77 9.06
N ASP A 483 22.44 -11.76 8.70
CA ASP A 483 21.89 -11.51 7.36
C ASP A 483 21.88 -10.02 6.95
N PHE A 484 22.23 -9.10 7.87
CA PHE A 484 22.28 -7.67 7.59
C PHE A 484 23.42 -7.33 6.61
N VAL A 485 23.12 -6.47 5.63
CA VAL A 485 24.03 -6.09 4.55
C VAL A 485 25.16 -5.20 5.07
N LYS A 486 26.31 -5.84 5.37
CA LYS A 486 27.52 -5.22 5.97
C LYS A 486 28.41 -4.44 4.99
N GLN A 487 28.13 -4.47 3.70
CA GLN A 487 28.91 -3.78 2.67
C GLN A 487 28.00 -2.87 1.85
N ALA A 488 28.50 -1.70 1.45
CA ALA A 488 27.69 -0.67 0.79
C ALA A 488 27.38 -0.95 -0.71
N ASP A 489 27.57 -2.20 -1.16
CA ASP A 489 27.11 -2.68 -2.46
C ASP A 489 25.73 -3.33 -2.30
N TYR A 490 24.76 -2.75 -3.00
CA TYR A 490 23.36 -3.17 -3.02
C TYR A 490 22.95 -3.71 -4.39
N THR A 491 23.89 -3.96 -5.32
CA THR A 491 23.60 -4.36 -6.70
C THR A 491 22.71 -5.60 -6.77
N ALA A 492 23.03 -6.64 -5.98
CA ALA A 492 22.24 -7.87 -5.93
C ALA A 492 20.82 -7.67 -5.39
N VAL A 493 20.65 -6.83 -4.35
CA VAL A 493 19.32 -6.58 -3.74
C VAL A 493 18.49 -5.61 -4.56
N CYS A 494 19.09 -4.59 -5.18
CA CYS A 494 18.38 -3.77 -6.17
C CYS A 494 17.92 -4.62 -7.37
N GLY A 495 18.74 -5.57 -7.81
CA GLY A 495 18.45 -6.46 -8.93
C GLY A 495 17.30 -7.44 -8.72
N THR A 496 16.80 -7.63 -7.48
CA THR A 496 15.59 -8.46 -7.26
C THR A 496 14.37 -7.81 -7.92
N CYS A 497 14.21 -6.50 -7.75
CA CYS A 497 13.12 -5.70 -8.32
C CYS A 497 13.52 -5.02 -9.63
N HIS A 498 14.70 -4.37 -9.68
CA HIS A 498 15.21 -3.66 -10.86
C HIS A 498 15.95 -4.59 -11.83
N ASN A 499 15.25 -5.62 -12.30
CA ASN A 499 15.69 -6.53 -13.34
C ASN A 499 15.09 -6.13 -14.72
N PRO A 500 15.57 -6.72 -15.84
CA PRO A 500 15.10 -6.36 -17.20
C PRO A 500 13.60 -6.53 -17.43
N THR A 501 12.89 -7.36 -16.65
CA THR A 501 11.43 -7.53 -16.76
C THR A 501 10.65 -6.34 -16.21
N HIS A 502 11.14 -5.69 -15.15
CA HIS A 502 10.40 -4.68 -14.38
C HIS A 502 11.03 -3.27 -14.42
N SER A 503 12.26 -3.12 -14.92
CA SER A 503 12.92 -1.82 -15.09
C SER A 503 13.79 -1.75 -16.35
N LEU A 504 13.34 -0.94 -17.33
CA LEU A 504 14.17 -0.55 -18.47
C LEU A 504 15.20 0.51 -18.06
N GLY A 505 16.40 0.40 -18.62
CA GLY A 505 17.45 1.40 -18.46
C GLY A 505 17.91 1.62 -17.00
N PHE A 506 17.65 0.67 -16.10
CA PHE A 506 18.21 0.70 -14.74
C PHE A 506 19.73 0.56 -14.80
N ASP A 507 20.41 1.44 -14.09
CA ASP A 507 21.86 1.41 -13.89
C ASP A 507 22.13 1.71 -12.42
N TYR A 508 22.78 0.78 -11.74
CA TYR A 508 23.07 0.90 -10.31
C TYR A 508 23.85 2.18 -9.98
N ALA A 509 24.79 2.60 -10.84
CA ALA A 509 25.67 3.74 -10.57
C ALA A 509 24.93 5.09 -10.59
N SER A 510 24.02 5.32 -11.54
CA SER A 510 23.24 6.56 -11.66
C SER A 510 21.96 6.59 -10.80
N PHE A 511 21.40 5.43 -10.41
CA PHE A 511 20.21 5.37 -9.56
C PHE A 511 20.55 5.41 -8.06
N ARG A 512 21.57 4.68 -7.58
CA ARG A 512 21.98 4.63 -6.15
C ARG A 512 22.13 6.01 -5.48
N PRO A 513 22.64 7.07 -6.12
CA PRO A 513 22.69 8.41 -5.54
C PRO A 513 21.32 8.99 -5.10
N ARG A 514 20.23 8.59 -5.75
CA ARG A 514 18.87 9.13 -5.55
C ARG A 514 18.16 8.58 -4.31
N ILE A 515 18.65 7.47 -3.77
CA ILE A 515 18.11 6.80 -2.57
C ILE A 515 19.11 6.81 -1.40
N SER A 516 20.17 7.62 -1.50
CA SER A 516 21.23 7.67 -0.49
C SER A 516 20.85 8.66 0.62
N HIS A 517 20.56 8.14 1.82
CA HIS A 517 20.25 8.93 3.02
C HIS A 517 21.19 10.14 3.20
N ALA A 518 22.50 9.91 3.11
CA ALA A 518 23.51 10.97 3.25
C ALA A 518 23.44 12.06 2.15
N LYS A 519 23.01 11.71 0.92
CA LYS A 519 22.80 12.71 -0.14
C LYS A 519 21.50 13.47 0.06
N ILE A 520 20.40 12.79 0.36
CA ILE A 520 19.10 13.42 0.60
C ILE A 520 19.15 14.33 1.84
N ALA A 521 19.92 13.95 2.87
CA ALA A 521 20.20 14.80 4.04
C ALA A 521 21.00 16.07 3.69
N ALA A 522 21.94 15.99 2.74
CA ALA A 522 22.78 17.12 2.33
C ALA A 522 22.08 18.13 1.41
N LEU A 523 20.91 17.81 0.86
CA LEU A 523 20.08 18.73 0.09
C LEU A 523 19.52 19.87 0.97
N SER A 524 19.08 20.95 0.32
CA SER A 524 18.20 21.95 0.94
C SER A 524 16.77 21.44 1.10
N ASN A 525 15.98 22.18 1.88
CA ASN A 525 14.54 21.91 2.03
C ASN A 525 13.77 22.07 0.71
N ALA A 526 14.17 23.00 -0.18
CA ALA A 526 13.54 23.16 -1.48
C ALA A 526 13.80 21.94 -2.39
N GLU A 527 15.06 21.52 -2.51
CA GLU A 527 15.43 20.33 -3.30
C GLU A 527 14.77 19.05 -2.77
N ARG A 528 14.60 18.89 -1.45
CA ARG A 528 13.83 17.77 -0.88
C ARG A 528 12.33 17.85 -1.20
N ALA A 529 11.73 19.03 -1.22
CA ALA A 529 10.34 19.19 -1.64
C ALA A 529 10.14 18.80 -3.12
N GLU A 530 11.09 19.17 -3.98
CA GLU A 530 11.09 18.78 -5.41
C GLU A 530 11.15 17.25 -5.60
N LEU A 531 11.87 16.50 -4.74
CA LEU A 531 11.88 15.02 -4.81
C LEU A 531 10.49 14.38 -4.62
N ARG A 532 9.57 15.01 -3.88
CA ARG A 532 8.18 14.53 -3.71
C ARG A 532 7.31 14.86 -4.92
N VAL A 533 7.54 16.00 -5.58
CA VAL A 533 6.78 16.44 -6.77
C VAL A 533 7.29 15.76 -8.06
N ALA A 534 8.55 15.32 -8.08
CA ALA A 534 9.18 14.63 -9.20
C ALA A 534 8.73 13.15 -9.35
N GLY A 535 7.41 12.96 -9.55
CA GLY A 535 6.86 11.75 -10.15
C GLY A 535 7.63 11.39 -11.43
N ALA A 536 7.81 10.09 -11.68
CA ALA A 536 8.92 9.55 -12.48
C ALA A 536 9.11 10.22 -13.86
N ALA A 537 9.95 11.26 -13.90
CA ALA A 537 10.20 12.07 -15.09
C ALA A 537 10.57 11.18 -16.28
N THR A 538 10.01 11.51 -17.46
CA THR A 538 10.05 10.74 -18.71
C THR A 538 11.48 10.55 -19.25
N ARG A 539 12.20 9.62 -18.61
CA ARG A 539 13.55 9.20 -18.98
C ARG A 539 13.53 8.65 -20.40
N GLU A 540 14.57 8.94 -21.16
CA GLU A 540 14.88 8.24 -22.40
C GLU A 540 15.22 6.77 -22.06
N LEU A 541 14.19 5.91 -22.06
CA LEU A 541 14.23 4.53 -21.54
C LEU A 541 15.24 3.64 -22.28
N MET A 542 15.56 4.02 -23.51
CA MET A 542 16.45 3.34 -24.44
C MET A 542 17.62 4.26 -24.81
N PRO A 543 18.63 4.45 -23.93
CA PRO A 543 19.77 5.31 -24.19
C PRO A 543 20.72 4.69 -25.24
N SER A 544 20.34 4.79 -26.50
CA SER A 544 21.08 4.32 -27.67
C SER A 544 21.44 5.49 -28.59
N THR A 545 22.67 5.48 -29.11
CA THR A 545 23.12 6.45 -30.13
C THR A 545 22.79 6.02 -31.56
N ALA A 546 22.16 4.84 -31.73
CA ALA A 546 21.74 4.33 -33.02
C ALA A 546 20.77 5.31 -33.72
N ALA A 547 20.84 5.37 -35.05
CA ALA A 547 19.81 6.05 -35.83
C ALA A 547 18.51 5.23 -35.83
N TYR A 548 17.38 5.94 -35.85
CA TYR A 548 16.10 5.38 -36.28
C TYR A 548 16.14 5.08 -37.79
N VAL A 549 15.41 4.06 -38.25
CA VAL A 549 15.46 3.53 -39.63
C VAL A 549 14.12 3.44 -40.34
N GLY A 550 13.00 3.67 -39.64
CA GLY A 550 11.64 3.59 -40.18
C GLY A 550 11.05 2.17 -40.14
N SER A 551 9.72 2.08 -40.09
CA SER A 551 9.02 0.79 -39.98
C SER A 551 9.23 -0.11 -41.20
N ASN A 552 9.43 0.45 -42.40
CA ASN A 552 9.63 -0.37 -43.61
C ASN A 552 10.89 -1.24 -43.51
N ALA A 553 11.93 -0.80 -42.78
CA ALA A 553 13.14 -1.58 -42.56
C ALA A 553 12.88 -2.90 -41.80
N CYS A 554 11.82 -2.96 -40.98
CA CYS A 554 11.42 -4.16 -40.24
C CYS A 554 10.63 -5.16 -41.10
N GLN A 555 9.93 -4.70 -42.14
CA GLN A 555 8.90 -5.48 -42.85
C GLN A 555 9.41 -6.81 -43.43
N SER A 556 10.64 -6.85 -43.96
CA SER A 556 11.19 -8.03 -44.62
C SER A 556 11.52 -9.19 -43.69
N CYS A 557 11.70 -8.93 -42.38
CA CYS A 557 11.95 -9.96 -41.36
C CYS A 557 10.76 -10.17 -40.41
N HIS A 558 9.95 -9.13 -40.19
CA HIS A 558 8.83 -9.11 -39.24
C HIS A 558 7.50 -8.87 -39.97
N ALA A 559 7.26 -9.60 -41.06
CA ALA A 559 6.14 -9.36 -41.97
C ALA A 559 4.77 -9.45 -41.29
N LYS A 560 4.59 -10.38 -40.34
CA LYS A 560 3.34 -10.59 -39.60
C LYS A 560 3.08 -9.50 -38.56
N GLU A 561 4.14 -9.09 -37.88
CA GLU A 561 4.10 -8.01 -36.88
C GLU A 561 3.84 -6.67 -37.58
N PHE A 562 4.49 -6.44 -38.72
CA PHE A 562 4.25 -5.29 -39.59
C PHE A 562 2.82 -5.28 -40.13
N GLU A 563 2.29 -6.41 -40.64
CA GLU A 563 0.89 -6.52 -41.07
C GLU A 563 -0.06 -6.10 -39.93
N THR A 564 0.13 -6.67 -38.74
CA THR A 564 -0.69 -6.39 -37.54
C THR A 564 -0.63 -4.91 -37.15
N TRP A 565 0.56 -4.32 -37.06
CA TRP A 565 0.74 -2.89 -36.73
C TRP A 565 0.22 -1.97 -37.85
N SER A 566 0.37 -2.35 -39.12
CA SER A 566 0.03 -1.50 -40.28
C SER A 566 -1.48 -1.26 -40.45
N ALA A 567 -2.30 -2.16 -39.90
CA ALA A 567 -3.76 -2.00 -39.80
C ALA A 567 -4.21 -1.26 -38.52
N GLY A 568 -3.27 -0.98 -37.59
CA GLY A 568 -3.54 -0.33 -36.31
C GLY A 568 -3.51 1.20 -36.38
N PRO A 569 -4.10 1.89 -35.38
CA PRO A 569 -4.19 3.36 -35.37
C PRO A 569 -2.81 4.05 -35.34
N HIS A 570 -1.79 3.41 -34.76
CA HIS A 570 -0.42 3.92 -34.70
C HIS A 570 0.21 4.12 -36.09
N ALA A 571 -0.01 3.18 -37.01
CA ALA A 571 0.46 3.31 -38.40
C ALA A 571 -0.22 4.45 -39.18
N HIS A 572 -1.32 5.02 -38.65
CA HIS A 572 -2.11 6.09 -39.25
C HIS A 572 -2.12 7.37 -38.40
N ALA A 573 -1.29 7.46 -37.37
CA ALA A 573 -1.38 8.51 -36.34
C ALA A 573 -1.37 9.94 -36.90
N VAL A 574 -0.53 10.27 -37.87
CA VAL A 574 -0.46 11.64 -38.44
C VAL A 574 -1.70 12.02 -39.24
N ALA A 575 -2.41 11.07 -39.84
CA ALA A 575 -3.64 11.36 -40.59
C ALA A 575 -4.75 11.97 -39.70
N THR A 576 -4.72 11.73 -38.39
CA THR A 576 -5.64 12.38 -37.44
C THR A 576 -5.28 13.86 -37.24
N LEU A 577 -3.97 14.20 -37.21
CA LEU A 577 -3.51 15.59 -37.19
C LEU A 577 -3.81 16.31 -38.49
N GLU A 578 -3.62 15.65 -39.65
CA GLU A 578 -3.95 16.22 -40.96
C GLU A 578 -5.43 16.54 -41.09
N LYS A 579 -6.31 15.66 -40.59
CA LYS A 579 -7.75 15.89 -40.49
C LYS A 579 -8.11 17.04 -39.53
N ALA A 580 -7.30 17.28 -38.51
CA ALA A 580 -7.48 18.36 -37.53
C ALA A 580 -6.79 19.69 -37.93
N GLY A 581 -5.98 19.71 -39.00
CA GLY A 581 -5.14 20.86 -39.38
C GLY A 581 -3.91 21.07 -38.48
N LYS A 582 -3.57 20.09 -37.62
CA LYS A 582 -2.52 20.15 -36.59
C LYS A 582 -1.19 19.54 -37.01
N GLN A 583 -1.04 19.07 -38.24
CA GLN A 583 0.13 18.33 -38.75
C GLN A 583 1.45 19.14 -38.86
N GLY A 584 1.47 20.38 -38.37
CA GLY A 584 2.66 21.21 -38.21
C GLY A 584 2.95 21.61 -36.77
N GLU A 585 2.12 21.21 -35.80
CA GLU A 585 2.32 21.50 -34.37
C GLU A 585 3.37 20.52 -33.81
N ALA A 586 4.52 21.06 -33.37
CA ALA A 586 5.66 20.24 -32.95
C ALA A 586 5.32 19.29 -31.78
N ASP A 587 4.53 19.78 -30.81
CA ASP A 587 4.13 19.02 -29.63
C ASP A 587 3.26 17.81 -30.03
N CYS A 588 2.31 17.99 -30.97
CA CYS A 588 1.52 16.88 -31.52
C CYS A 588 2.36 15.92 -32.36
N LEU A 589 3.34 16.41 -33.13
CA LEU A 589 4.24 15.57 -33.91
C LEU A 589 5.15 14.72 -33.00
N GLY A 590 5.46 15.18 -31.78
CA GLY A 590 6.14 14.40 -30.75
C GLY A 590 5.48 13.05 -30.46
N CYS A 591 4.14 13.03 -30.34
CA CYS A 591 3.37 11.83 -30.04
C CYS A 591 2.87 11.07 -31.29
N HIS A 592 2.76 11.73 -32.45
CA HIS A 592 2.19 11.14 -33.68
C HIS A 592 3.24 10.66 -34.71
N THR A 593 4.53 10.93 -34.51
CA THR A 593 5.62 10.54 -35.44
C THR A 593 6.66 9.63 -34.78
N THR A 594 7.48 8.95 -35.59
CA THR A 594 8.58 8.13 -35.10
C THR A 594 9.72 9.02 -34.65
N ALA A 595 9.85 9.20 -33.33
CA ALA A 595 10.99 9.84 -32.68
C ALA A 595 11.29 11.26 -33.20
N TYR A 596 10.32 12.16 -33.08
CA TYR A 596 10.41 13.55 -33.51
C TYR A 596 11.73 14.23 -33.09
N GLY A 597 12.47 14.76 -34.07
CA GLY A 597 13.73 15.47 -33.85
C GLY A 597 14.93 14.62 -33.39
N LYS A 598 14.78 13.29 -33.26
CA LYS A 598 15.88 12.38 -32.89
C LYS A 598 16.73 11.96 -34.10
N ASN A 599 17.88 11.36 -33.84
CA ASN A 599 18.82 10.91 -34.88
C ASN A 599 18.19 9.90 -35.85
N GLY A 600 17.92 10.29 -37.10
CA GLY A 600 17.20 9.45 -38.08
C GLY A 600 15.68 9.35 -37.88
N GLY A 601 15.14 9.99 -36.82
CA GLY A 601 13.70 10.09 -36.58
C GLY A 601 13.03 11.15 -37.46
N PHE A 602 11.73 11.37 -37.28
CA PHE A 602 10.98 12.36 -38.06
C PHE A 602 11.60 13.77 -37.89
N PRO A 603 12.08 14.44 -38.95
CA PRO A 603 12.85 15.66 -38.77
C PRO A 603 12.00 16.84 -38.26
N ALA A 604 12.56 17.63 -37.34
CA ALA A 604 11.90 18.82 -36.83
C ALA A 604 11.58 19.82 -37.96
N GLY A 605 10.34 20.32 -38.01
CA GLY A 605 9.85 21.20 -39.08
C GLY A 605 9.59 20.54 -40.44
N ALA A 606 9.79 19.22 -40.59
CA ALA A 606 9.43 18.51 -41.81
C ALA A 606 7.90 18.37 -41.98
N LYS A 607 7.45 18.22 -43.23
CA LYS A 607 6.05 17.89 -43.55
C LYS A 607 5.87 16.37 -43.55
N PRO A 608 4.70 15.83 -43.15
CA PRO A 608 4.43 14.38 -43.18
C PRO A 608 4.83 13.70 -44.50
N SER A 609 4.44 14.31 -45.63
CA SER A 609 4.74 13.83 -46.99
C SER A 609 6.23 13.81 -47.38
N SER A 610 7.12 14.45 -46.61
CA SER A 610 8.57 14.45 -46.85
C SER A 610 9.32 13.34 -46.12
N ALA A 611 8.70 12.67 -45.15
CA ALA A 611 9.26 11.53 -44.43
C ALA A 611 8.18 10.47 -44.12
N PRO A 612 7.51 9.89 -45.14
CA PRO A 612 6.26 9.14 -44.96
C PRO A 612 6.37 7.85 -44.13
N ASP A 613 7.56 7.25 -44.00
CA ASP A 613 7.79 6.09 -43.11
C ASP A 613 7.88 6.49 -41.63
N LEU A 614 8.35 7.70 -41.35
CA LEU A 614 8.48 8.26 -40.01
C LEU A 614 7.25 9.10 -39.60
N ALA A 615 6.38 9.46 -40.55
CA ALA A 615 5.15 10.22 -40.36
C ALA A 615 3.98 9.36 -39.79
N ARG A 616 4.28 8.62 -38.71
CA ARG A 616 3.39 7.65 -38.03
C ARG A 616 4.00 7.27 -36.69
N VAL A 617 3.25 6.60 -35.81
CA VAL A 617 3.85 5.94 -34.63
C VAL A 617 4.40 4.58 -35.09
N GLY A 618 5.66 4.57 -35.50
CA GLY A 618 6.36 3.40 -36.04
C GLY A 618 6.77 2.35 -35.00
N CYS A 619 7.30 1.23 -35.46
CA CYS A 619 7.77 0.14 -34.59
C CYS A 619 8.79 0.66 -33.55
N GLU A 620 9.70 1.51 -33.99
CA GLU A 620 10.77 2.09 -33.16
C GLU A 620 10.27 3.06 -32.08
N SER A 621 9.02 3.56 -32.16
CA SER A 621 8.42 4.36 -31.07
C SER A 621 8.16 3.52 -29.81
N CYS A 622 7.91 2.22 -29.97
CA CYS A 622 7.74 1.28 -28.86
C CYS A 622 9.00 0.46 -28.58
N HIS A 623 9.77 0.13 -29.61
CA HIS A 623 10.89 -0.81 -29.54
C HIS A 623 12.28 -0.12 -29.49
N GLY A 624 12.38 1.19 -29.70
CA GLY A 624 13.63 1.93 -29.79
C GLY A 624 14.32 1.86 -31.17
N PRO A 625 15.42 2.60 -31.37
CA PRO A 625 16.06 2.78 -32.68
C PRO A 625 16.71 1.51 -33.23
N GLY A 626 16.29 1.10 -34.43
CA GLY A 626 16.67 -0.15 -35.10
C GLY A 626 18.00 -0.11 -35.88
N GLY A 627 18.71 1.02 -35.94
CA GLY A 627 19.96 1.13 -36.70
C GLY A 627 21.04 0.10 -36.33
N ASN A 628 21.13 -0.27 -35.05
CA ASN A 628 22.06 -1.32 -34.57
C ASN A 628 21.52 -2.75 -34.78
N HIS A 629 20.30 -2.91 -35.30
CA HIS A 629 19.61 -4.18 -35.50
C HIS A 629 19.53 -4.60 -36.98
N VAL A 630 19.32 -3.65 -37.89
CA VAL A 630 19.09 -3.92 -39.33
C VAL A 630 20.37 -4.03 -40.18
N GLY A 631 21.57 -3.91 -39.58
CA GLY A 631 22.85 -4.02 -40.28
C GLY A 631 23.24 -5.45 -40.70
N GLU A 632 24.09 -5.56 -41.72
CA GLU A 632 24.57 -6.85 -42.26
C GLU A 632 25.30 -7.70 -41.21
N HIS A 633 26.04 -7.06 -40.31
CA HIS A 633 26.78 -7.68 -39.20
C HIS A 633 26.21 -7.27 -37.83
N ALA A 634 24.94 -6.85 -37.78
CA ALA A 634 24.29 -6.41 -36.55
C ALA A 634 24.13 -7.55 -35.54
N GLN A 635 24.41 -7.26 -34.27
CA GLN A 635 24.02 -8.12 -33.16
C GLN A 635 22.50 -7.99 -32.93
N ARG A 636 21.70 -8.77 -33.66
CA ARG A 636 20.22 -8.62 -33.65
C ARG A 636 19.58 -8.81 -32.27
N VAL A 637 20.17 -9.64 -31.41
CA VAL A 637 19.67 -9.86 -30.04
C VAL A 637 20.18 -8.76 -29.10
N GLY A 638 19.26 -8.07 -28.42
CA GLY A 638 19.56 -7.03 -27.43
C GLY A 638 19.85 -5.62 -27.99
N THR A 639 19.83 -5.43 -29.31
CA THR A 639 19.97 -4.10 -29.95
C THR A 639 18.66 -3.34 -30.14
N ILE A 640 17.53 -3.99 -29.89
CA ILE A 640 16.18 -3.41 -29.90
C ILE A 640 15.36 -4.02 -28.75
N LEU A 641 14.34 -3.30 -28.24
CA LEU A 641 13.59 -3.72 -27.06
C LEU A 641 12.53 -4.79 -27.38
N SER A 642 12.67 -6.00 -26.84
CA SER A 642 11.55 -6.92 -26.72
C SER A 642 10.61 -6.51 -25.58
N LEU A 643 9.30 -6.48 -25.86
CA LEU A 643 8.25 -6.14 -24.90
C LEU A 643 7.49 -7.37 -24.36
N GLY A 644 7.48 -8.50 -25.08
CA GLY A 644 6.63 -9.65 -24.76
C GLY A 644 6.98 -10.39 -23.46
N ASP A 645 8.21 -10.23 -22.98
CA ASP A 645 8.71 -10.77 -21.71
C ASP A 645 8.61 -9.78 -20.53
N LYS A 646 8.24 -8.52 -20.79
CA LYS A 646 8.23 -7.43 -19.79
C LYS A 646 6.97 -7.43 -18.92
N CYS A 647 7.03 -6.69 -17.81
CA CYS A 647 5.88 -6.35 -16.98
C CYS A 647 5.11 -5.16 -17.59
N GLU A 648 3.80 -5.34 -17.75
CA GLU A 648 2.98 -4.49 -18.62
C GLU A 648 2.67 -3.17 -17.92
N SER A 649 2.37 -3.24 -16.62
CA SER A 649 2.19 -2.10 -15.70
C SER A 649 3.53 -1.43 -15.31
N CYS A 650 4.62 -2.17 -15.04
CA CYS A 650 5.88 -1.56 -14.57
C CYS A 650 6.79 -1.00 -15.69
N VAL A 651 6.73 -1.56 -16.90
CA VAL A 651 7.61 -1.22 -18.02
C VAL A 651 6.85 -0.62 -19.19
N ILE A 652 5.79 -1.27 -19.68
CA ILE A 652 5.16 -0.85 -20.93
C ILE A 652 4.38 0.46 -20.74
N LEU A 653 3.80 0.69 -19.56
CA LEU A 653 3.25 2.00 -19.17
C LEU A 653 4.26 3.15 -19.32
N LYS A 654 5.55 2.95 -19.04
CA LYS A 654 6.57 4.00 -19.20
C LYS A 654 6.85 4.33 -20.66
N VAL A 655 6.68 3.36 -21.56
CA VAL A 655 6.82 3.55 -23.01
C VAL A 655 5.59 4.28 -23.54
N CYS A 656 4.38 3.76 -23.28
CA CYS A 656 3.13 4.32 -23.79
C CYS A 656 2.76 5.66 -23.15
N GLY A 657 2.97 5.82 -21.84
CA GLY A 657 2.68 7.03 -21.07
C GLY A 657 3.56 8.24 -21.41
N SER A 658 4.54 8.10 -22.32
CA SER A 658 5.20 9.23 -22.97
C SER A 658 4.28 10.00 -23.93
N CYS A 659 3.18 9.36 -24.38
CA CYS A 659 2.19 9.89 -25.31
C CYS A 659 0.76 9.78 -24.76
N HIS A 660 0.47 8.72 -24.00
CA HIS A 660 -0.81 8.46 -23.33
C HIS A 660 -0.72 8.89 -21.85
N ASP A 661 -0.54 10.18 -21.62
CA ASP A 661 -0.58 10.79 -20.29
C ASP A 661 -1.99 11.30 -19.94
N LYS A 662 -2.12 11.90 -18.75
CA LYS A 662 -3.37 12.54 -18.28
C LYS A 662 -3.92 13.62 -19.22
N ALA A 663 -3.08 14.30 -20.01
CA ALA A 663 -3.51 15.36 -20.90
C ALA A 663 -4.02 14.82 -22.26
N ASN A 664 -3.54 13.65 -22.68
CA ASN A 664 -3.77 13.10 -24.02
C ASN A 664 -4.70 11.86 -24.04
N ASP A 665 -4.66 10.98 -23.03
CA ASP A 665 -5.56 9.81 -22.88
C ASP A 665 -5.90 9.59 -21.39
N PRO A 666 -6.80 10.40 -20.79
CA PRO A 666 -7.13 10.35 -19.36
C PRO A 666 -7.53 8.95 -18.89
N GLY A 667 -6.89 8.47 -17.81
CA GLY A 667 -7.12 7.13 -17.26
C GLY A 667 -6.52 5.98 -18.10
N PHE A 668 -5.64 6.26 -19.06
CA PHE A 668 -4.94 5.23 -19.84
C PHE A 668 -4.24 4.20 -18.96
N GLU A 669 -3.52 4.64 -17.91
CA GLU A 669 -2.70 3.79 -17.05
C GLU A 669 -3.50 2.67 -16.36
N PHE A 670 -4.71 2.96 -15.91
CA PHE A 670 -5.63 1.99 -15.30
C PHE A 670 -6.27 1.03 -16.31
N SER A 671 -6.07 1.27 -17.61
CA SER A 671 -6.49 0.40 -18.71
C SER A 671 -5.32 -0.26 -19.46
N VAL A 672 -4.07 0.00 -19.05
CA VAL A 672 -2.87 -0.22 -19.87
C VAL A 672 -2.74 -1.65 -20.41
N GLU A 673 -3.04 -2.66 -19.58
CA GLU A 673 -2.92 -4.08 -19.95
C GLU A 673 -3.95 -4.46 -21.04
N LYS A 674 -5.19 -3.98 -20.92
CA LYS A 674 -6.24 -4.10 -21.96
C LYS A 674 -5.88 -3.34 -23.25
N ARG A 675 -5.21 -2.18 -23.14
CA ARG A 675 -4.73 -1.40 -24.30
C ARG A 675 -3.59 -2.13 -25.02
N ILE A 676 -2.70 -2.79 -24.27
CA ILE A 676 -1.58 -3.60 -24.78
C ILE A 676 -2.09 -4.85 -25.48
N ASP A 677 -3.05 -5.58 -24.90
CA ASP A 677 -3.65 -6.76 -25.55
C ASP A 677 -4.26 -6.44 -26.92
N ALA A 678 -4.91 -5.28 -27.06
CA ALA A 678 -5.45 -4.80 -28.32
C ALA A 678 -4.38 -4.44 -29.39
N GLN A 679 -3.09 -4.38 -29.01
CA GLN A 679 -1.96 -4.10 -29.89
C GLN A 679 -0.94 -5.27 -29.94
N ARG A 680 -1.18 -6.37 -29.23
CA ARG A 680 -0.18 -7.42 -28.97
C ARG A 680 0.14 -8.21 -30.24
N HIS A 681 1.42 -8.23 -30.61
CA HIS A 681 1.94 -8.92 -31.79
C HIS A 681 3.28 -9.63 -31.50
N GLY A 682 3.71 -10.49 -32.41
CA GLY A 682 4.92 -11.31 -32.27
C GLY A 682 4.78 -12.49 -31.32
N THR A 683 5.91 -13.12 -31.00
CA THR A 683 6.06 -14.14 -29.95
C THR A 683 7.03 -13.65 -28.89
N VAL A 684 6.87 -14.13 -27.65
CA VAL A 684 7.84 -13.87 -26.58
C VAL A 684 9.21 -14.43 -26.99
N GLU A 685 10.29 -13.69 -26.75
CA GLU A 685 11.65 -14.18 -27.02
C GLU A 685 11.93 -15.53 -26.35
N SER A 686 12.75 -16.32 -27.03
CA SER A 686 13.11 -17.67 -26.61
C SER A 686 13.82 -17.66 -25.25
N ALA A 687 13.62 -18.71 -24.46
CA ALA A 687 14.06 -18.74 -23.06
C ALA A 687 15.56 -18.47 -22.85
N ALA A 688 16.40 -18.66 -23.87
CA ALA A 688 17.84 -18.39 -23.85
C ALA A 688 18.22 -16.93 -23.55
N THR A 689 17.34 -15.94 -23.77
CA THR A 689 17.60 -14.54 -23.37
C THR A 689 17.14 -14.23 -21.94
N ARG A 690 16.31 -15.08 -21.32
CA ARG A 690 15.74 -14.85 -19.97
C ARG A 690 16.76 -15.04 -18.84
N GLU A 691 17.84 -15.77 -19.05
CA GLU A 691 18.92 -16.00 -18.06
C GLU A 691 19.83 -14.77 -17.82
N GLY A 692 19.33 -13.54 -18.03
CA GLY A 692 20.13 -12.32 -17.86
C GLY A 692 21.28 -12.16 -18.85
N ARG A 693 21.32 -12.95 -19.93
CA ARG A 693 22.35 -12.90 -20.99
C ARG A 693 22.12 -11.82 -22.05
N SER A 694 21.11 -10.96 -21.88
CA SER A 694 21.15 -9.64 -22.54
C SER A 694 22.34 -8.89 -21.96
N ALA A 695 23.25 -8.41 -22.82
CA ALA A 695 24.56 -7.95 -22.38
C ALA A 695 24.44 -6.78 -21.39
N ALA A 696 24.80 -7.03 -20.13
CA ALA A 696 25.25 -5.96 -19.26
C ALA A 696 26.37 -5.20 -19.99
N LEU A 697 26.33 -3.86 -19.96
CA LEU A 697 27.40 -3.01 -20.45
C LEU A 697 28.61 -3.14 -19.53
N GLN A 698 29.31 -4.28 -19.61
CA GLN A 698 30.68 -4.39 -19.15
C GLN A 698 31.50 -3.38 -19.97
N PRO A 699 32.09 -2.34 -19.36
CA PRO A 699 33.01 -1.48 -20.08
C PRO A 699 34.16 -2.36 -20.58
N PRO A 700 34.64 -2.16 -21.83
CA PRO A 700 35.58 -3.08 -22.45
C PRO A 700 36.85 -3.20 -21.62
N SER A 701 37.10 -4.41 -21.11
CA SER A 701 38.18 -4.74 -20.18
C SER A 701 39.54 -4.87 -20.90
N HIS A 702 39.88 -3.84 -21.68
CA HIS A 702 41.23 -3.68 -22.21
C HIS A 702 42.16 -3.18 -21.10
N PRO A 703 43.16 -3.97 -20.67
CA PRO A 703 44.24 -3.42 -19.85
C PRO A 703 44.98 -2.36 -20.66
N LEU A 704 45.22 -1.19 -20.05
CA LEU A 704 46.01 -0.13 -20.67
C LEU A 704 47.47 -0.60 -20.83
N VAL A 705 47.81 -1.09 -22.03
CA VAL A 705 49.19 -1.37 -22.40
C VAL A 705 49.96 -0.05 -22.44
N PRO A 706 51.04 0.13 -21.66
CA PRO A 706 51.83 1.35 -21.71
C PRO A 706 52.46 1.51 -23.10
N LEU A 707 52.30 2.69 -23.70
CA LEU A 707 52.99 3.07 -24.93
C LEU A 707 54.49 3.16 -24.65
N THR A 708 55.21 2.08 -24.95
CA THR A 708 56.66 2.06 -25.00
C THR A 708 57.15 2.77 -26.27
N ALA A 709 58.25 3.52 -26.16
CA ALA A 709 58.72 4.38 -27.24
C ALA A 709 59.18 3.57 -28.46
N ARG A 710 58.88 4.09 -29.66
CA ARG A 710 59.54 3.64 -30.89
C ARG A 710 60.97 4.22 -30.95
N PRO A 711 61.97 3.48 -31.46
CA PRO A 711 63.23 4.08 -31.89
C PRO A 711 63.03 4.90 -33.18
N GLU A 712 63.95 5.82 -33.45
CA GLU A 712 63.96 6.62 -34.68
C GLU A 712 64.38 5.80 -35.92
N PRO A 713 63.99 6.23 -37.15
CA PRO A 713 64.23 5.48 -38.37
C PRO A 713 65.64 5.66 -38.93
N GLY A 714 66.08 4.64 -39.68
CA GLY A 714 67.09 4.70 -40.73
C GLY A 714 66.53 4.12 -42.02
#